data_AF-A0A350ULM9-F1
#
_entry.id   AF-A0A350ULM9-F1
#
_cell.length_a   1.000
_cell.length_b   1.000
_cell.length_c   1.000
_cell.angle_alpha   90.00
_cell.angle_beta   90.00
_cell.angle_gamma   90.00
#
_symmetry.space_group_name_H-M   'P 1'
#
loop_
_entity.id
_entity.type
_entity.pdbx_description
1 polymer ?
#
loop_
_entity_poly.entity_id
_entity_poly.type
_entity_poly.pdbx_seq_one_letter_code
_entity_poly.pdbx_strand_id
1 'polypeptide(L)'
;HKYFAGIPKPAEKAPATYTVEPVQDGERSVVLRRRGETQALMAGYKVPAGAHAEFPAVMVASRILGDVPSGRLHKALVETKKATSAAMFAYQLREPGMAFLFADLRKEQSLDDVRQTAFKVIDDVKTSKFTQEEVDRIKQQFERNFEQTINNSERVALNLSEWQAMGDWRLFFLSRDRMRKVTPADVQAAAEKYFIESNRTVGVFIPDENPVRAEVPEMPDVDALVKDYKGEAAISQGESFDPSTGNIDRRTIKADLANGLKLAFINKKTRGEQVTATLTLRFGSEAALRGLDTPGSLAGQMLMRGTKNRTRQQIQDEISKMKASVQVSGGTSSARATVTTTKENLRQALDLVAEVLKEPSFPADEFEQLRQQALANIERTRVEPTGIAVREMQRHLAPYPKGDVRYVNTFEEDIEEIKNAKLEDVKKFHADFYGVAEGELAIVGDFEPEAVQQQIATLFNNWKSPKPYARIERPFKPVAAAAKTFNTPEKANALWLGAIPLQIKDTDPDYPALLLGNYILGQQPLNSRLFARIRNKEGLSYGVGSMFQASALDDSGMFLAQAICSPDKAPQVEASFKDELTKIINDGYSAEEVEAAKKAWLQSRSMGRSNDSQLAGRLATGRYLDRPMAWDQAIEDKVAALTPQQIQAAMKKHLDLGKMSFFRGGDFEAKNVKF
;
A
#
# COMPACT_ATOMS: atom_id res chain seq x y z
N HIS A 1 34.12 46.35 20.57
CA HIS A 1 34.76 45.46 21.56
C HIS A 1 34.35 45.76 23.01
N LYS A 2 34.55 46.98 23.54
CA LYS A 2 34.26 47.34 24.96
C LYS A 2 32.92 46.85 25.53
N TYR A 3 31.83 46.92 24.77
CA TYR A 3 30.47 46.62 25.29
C TYR A 3 29.90 45.26 24.87
N PHE A 4 30.32 44.70 23.74
CA PHE A 4 29.70 43.49 23.16
C PHE A 4 30.66 42.30 23.07
N ALA A 5 31.97 42.48 23.26
CA ALA A 5 32.93 41.36 23.16
C ALA A 5 32.84 40.36 24.32
N GLY A 6 32.29 40.78 25.46
CA GLY A 6 32.03 39.90 26.61
C GLY A 6 30.73 39.10 26.49
N ILE A 7 29.93 39.31 25.43
CA ILE A 7 28.72 38.51 25.21
C ILE A 7 29.16 37.14 24.69
N PRO A 8 28.91 36.05 25.42
CA PRO A 8 29.32 34.72 25.00
C PRO A 8 28.62 34.35 23.70
N LYS A 9 29.36 33.74 22.77
CA LYS A 9 28.76 33.16 21.57
C LYS A 9 27.78 32.06 22.01
N PRO A 10 26.51 32.08 21.56
CA PRO A 10 25.56 31.03 21.88
C PRO A 10 26.15 29.64 21.56
N ALA A 11 25.97 28.70 22.49
CA ALA A 11 26.42 27.32 22.30
C ALA A 11 25.62 26.60 21.21
N GLU A 12 24.35 26.97 21.07
CA GLU A 12 23.46 26.48 20.01
C GLU A 12 23.58 27.38 18.77
N LYS A 13 23.73 26.74 17.61
CA LYS A 13 23.59 27.43 16.33
C LYS A 13 22.13 27.82 16.17
N ALA A 14 21.87 28.96 15.51
CA ALA A 14 20.53 29.28 15.05
C ALA A 14 19.97 28.06 14.27
N PRO A 15 18.73 27.62 14.54
CA PRO A 15 18.15 26.46 13.87
C PRO A 15 18.24 26.63 12.35
N ALA A 16 18.71 25.59 11.66
CA ALA A 16 18.58 25.54 10.22
C ALA A 16 17.11 25.23 9.87
N THR A 17 16.55 25.98 8.94
CA THR A 17 15.29 25.61 8.30
C THR A 17 15.51 24.32 7.50
N TYR A 18 14.85 23.25 7.94
CA TYR A 18 14.99 21.91 7.34
C TYR A 18 13.89 21.60 6.32
N THR A 19 12.89 22.47 6.21
CA THR A 19 11.77 22.33 5.28
C THR A 19 11.94 23.31 4.13
N VAL A 20 12.23 22.78 2.94
CA VAL A 20 12.08 23.52 1.69
C VAL A 20 10.74 23.10 1.11
N GLU A 21 9.81 24.05 0.95
CA GLU A 21 8.53 23.77 0.30
C GLU A 21 8.81 23.24 -1.13
N PRO A 22 8.29 22.07 -1.52
CA PRO A 22 8.57 21.49 -2.83
C PRO A 22 8.04 22.35 -3.97
N VAL A 23 8.51 22.06 -5.20
CA VAL A 23 7.92 22.61 -6.42
C VAL A 23 6.42 22.28 -6.42
N GLN A 24 5.60 23.26 -6.81
CA GLN A 24 4.16 23.08 -6.84
C GLN A 24 3.76 22.44 -8.18
N ASP A 25 2.94 21.38 -8.12
CA ASP A 25 2.53 20.60 -9.30
C ASP A 25 1.33 21.21 -10.05
N GLY A 26 0.71 22.27 -9.52
CA GLY A 26 -0.49 22.90 -10.08
C GLY A 26 -1.09 23.96 -9.16
N GLU A 27 -2.02 24.79 -9.65
CA GLU A 27 -2.66 25.85 -8.85
C GLU A 27 -3.31 25.32 -7.57
N ARG A 28 -3.15 26.06 -6.46
CA ARG A 28 -3.83 25.80 -5.18
C ARG A 28 -4.82 26.93 -4.90
N SER A 29 -5.95 26.63 -4.24
CA SER A 29 -6.94 27.65 -3.86
C SER A 29 -7.41 27.52 -2.41
N VAL A 30 -7.73 28.67 -1.80
CA VAL A 30 -8.28 28.81 -0.45
C VAL A 30 -9.42 29.84 -0.49
N VAL A 31 -10.56 29.49 0.10
CA VAL A 31 -11.72 30.38 0.24
C VAL A 31 -11.96 30.67 1.72
N LEU A 32 -11.95 31.94 2.11
CA LEU A 32 -12.24 32.39 3.46
C LEU A 32 -13.60 33.11 3.48
N ARG A 33 -14.57 32.56 4.22
CA ARG A 33 -15.87 33.20 4.50
C ARG A 33 -15.93 33.73 5.91
N ARG A 34 -16.07 35.05 6.08
CA ARG A 34 -16.31 35.69 7.38
C ARG A 34 -17.14 36.95 7.20
N ARG A 35 -17.67 37.47 8.31
CA ARG A 35 -18.27 38.81 8.34
C ARG A 35 -17.25 39.84 7.88
N GLY A 36 -17.67 40.73 6.98
CA GLY A 36 -16.86 41.79 6.39
C GLY A 36 -17.69 42.64 5.42
N GLU A 37 -17.19 43.80 5.03
CA GLU A 37 -17.87 44.74 4.11
C GLU A 37 -17.23 44.80 2.71
N THR A 38 -16.11 44.09 2.51
CA THR A 38 -15.33 44.07 1.27
C THR A 38 -14.92 42.65 0.91
N GLN A 39 -14.75 42.37 -0.37
CA GLN A 39 -14.15 41.12 -0.85
C GLN A 39 -12.68 41.37 -1.17
N ALA A 40 -11.88 40.30 -1.14
CA ALA A 40 -10.46 40.39 -1.47
C ALA A 40 -10.03 39.21 -2.31
N LEU A 41 -9.20 39.51 -3.31
CA LEU A 41 -8.41 38.53 -4.05
C LEU A 41 -6.94 38.68 -3.62
N MET A 42 -6.33 37.55 -3.31
CA MET A 42 -4.90 37.42 -3.07
C MET A 42 -4.37 36.30 -3.96
N ALA A 43 -3.23 36.50 -4.60
CA ALA A 43 -2.52 35.42 -5.29
C ALA A 43 -1.03 35.49 -4.96
N GLY A 44 -0.47 34.36 -4.53
CA GLY A 44 0.95 34.22 -4.22
C GLY A 44 1.67 33.37 -5.27
N TYR A 45 2.86 33.80 -5.67
CA TYR A 45 3.79 33.06 -6.53
C TYR A 45 5.10 32.85 -5.80
N LYS A 46 5.64 31.62 -5.79
CA LYS A 46 6.94 31.35 -5.16
C LYS A 46 8.05 32.01 -5.98
N VAL A 47 8.95 32.73 -5.32
CA VAL A 47 10.04 33.50 -5.94
C VAL A 47 11.38 33.20 -5.25
N PRO A 48 12.52 33.40 -5.93
CA PRO A 48 13.82 33.10 -5.35
C PRO A 48 14.11 33.98 -4.12
N ALA A 49 15.06 33.53 -3.28
CA ALA A 49 15.52 34.28 -2.11
C ALA A 49 16.07 35.66 -2.49
N GLY A 50 16.01 36.63 -1.57
CA GLY A 50 16.44 38.02 -1.79
C GLY A 50 17.93 38.14 -2.18
N ALA A 51 18.78 37.21 -1.74
CA ALA A 51 20.19 37.17 -2.12
C ALA A 51 20.45 36.65 -3.55
N HIS A 52 19.45 36.02 -4.18
CA HIS A 52 19.57 35.44 -5.52
C HIS A 52 19.72 36.52 -6.60
N ALA A 53 20.50 36.24 -7.65
CA ALA A 53 20.79 37.22 -8.70
C ALA A 53 19.55 37.62 -9.53
N GLU A 54 18.55 36.74 -9.64
CA GLU A 54 17.30 36.99 -10.37
C GLU A 54 16.28 37.82 -9.56
N PHE A 55 16.44 37.96 -8.23
CA PHE A 55 15.44 38.63 -7.39
C PHE A 55 15.17 40.10 -7.79
N PRO A 56 16.17 40.94 -8.15
CA PRO A 56 15.92 42.29 -8.64
C PRO A 56 14.97 42.34 -9.86
N ALA A 57 15.08 41.38 -10.79
CA ALA A 57 14.20 41.32 -11.96
C ALA A 57 12.76 40.94 -11.56
N VAL A 58 12.59 40.01 -10.62
CA VAL A 58 11.27 39.66 -10.04
C VAL A 58 10.64 40.86 -9.34
N MET A 59 11.43 41.63 -8.58
CA MET A 59 10.96 42.84 -7.90
C MET A 59 10.48 43.90 -8.91
N VAL A 60 11.24 44.13 -9.97
CA VAL A 60 10.86 45.08 -11.04
C VAL A 60 9.59 44.61 -11.75
N ALA A 61 9.49 43.32 -12.12
CA ALA A 61 8.29 42.76 -12.75
C ALA A 61 7.06 42.95 -11.86
N SER A 62 7.16 42.60 -10.58
CA SER A 62 6.07 42.76 -9.59
C SER A 62 5.63 44.21 -9.49
N ARG A 63 6.57 45.17 -9.49
CA ARG A 63 6.26 46.61 -9.43
C ARG A 63 5.65 47.13 -10.72
N ILE A 64 6.13 46.74 -11.91
CA ILE A 64 5.48 47.15 -13.17
C ILE A 64 4.04 46.65 -13.24
N LEU A 65 3.78 45.44 -12.71
CA LEU A 65 2.43 44.89 -12.65
C LEU A 65 1.57 45.61 -11.60
N GLY A 66 2.13 45.94 -10.44
CA GLY A 66 1.38 46.35 -9.25
C GLY A 66 1.49 47.81 -8.80
N ASP A 67 2.30 48.66 -9.43
CA ASP A 67 2.53 50.04 -9.00
C ASP A 67 1.30 50.93 -9.20
N VAL A 68 1.18 52.01 -8.44
CA VAL A 68 0.07 52.97 -8.52
C VAL A 68 0.63 54.35 -8.86
N PRO A 69 0.08 55.06 -9.87
CA PRO A 69 -1.01 54.67 -10.77
C PRO A 69 -0.55 53.90 -12.03
N SER A 70 0.76 53.71 -12.21
CA SER A 70 1.30 53.30 -13.52
C SER A 70 1.17 51.81 -13.85
N GLY A 71 0.90 50.98 -12.85
CA GLY A 71 0.95 49.53 -12.96
C GLY A 71 -0.20 48.93 -13.77
N ARG A 72 0.09 47.81 -14.44
CA ARG A 72 -0.87 47.16 -15.34
C ARG A 72 -2.13 46.68 -14.62
N LEU A 73 -2.01 46.19 -13.38
CA LEU A 73 -3.14 45.80 -12.54
C LEU A 73 -3.99 47.00 -12.14
N HIS A 74 -3.38 48.14 -11.82
CA HIS A 74 -4.12 49.36 -11.49
C HIS A 74 -4.98 49.83 -12.67
N LYS A 75 -4.41 49.89 -13.87
CA LYS A 75 -5.14 50.24 -15.10
C LYS A 75 -6.26 49.25 -15.41
N ALA A 76 -5.98 47.95 -15.29
CA ALA A 76 -6.94 46.91 -15.66
C ALA A 76 -8.08 46.73 -14.65
N LEU A 77 -7.86 47.00 -13.36
CA LEU A 77 -8.82 46.73 -12.29
C LEU A 77 -9.41 47.99 -11.65
N VAL A 78 -8.59 49.00 -11.38
CA VAL A 78 -9.03 50.20 -10.63
C VAL A 78 -9.60 51.25 -11.58
N GLU A 79 -8.89 51.60 -12.65
CA GLU A 79 -9.37 52.59 -13.64
C GLU A 79 -10.64 52.11 -14.35
N THR A 80 -10.82 50.79 -14.49
CA THR A 80 -12.03 50.15 -15.05
C THR A 80 -13.13 49.91 -14.02
N LYS A 81 -12.95 50.34 -12.76
CA LYS A 81 -13.93 50.21 -11.66
C LYS A 81 -14.32 48.77 -11.32
N LYS A 82 -13.45 47.79 -11.55
CA LYS A 82 -13.63 46.38 -11.15
C LYS A 82 -13.20 46.13 -9.70
N ALA A 83 -12.16 46.82 -9.25
CA ALA A 83 -11.62 46.76 -7.89
C ALA A 83 -11.43 48.17 -7.31
N THR A 84 -11.40 48.29 -5.99
CA THR A 84 -11.08 49.54 -5.29
C THR A 84 -9.57 49.76 -5.15
N SER A 85 -8.80 48.67 -5.09
CA SER A 85 -7.34 48.68 -5.03
C SER A 85 -6.81 47.48 -5.80
N ALA A 86 -5.60 47.60 -6.33
CA ALA A 86 -4.84 46.48 -6.84
C ALA A 86 -3.34 46.74 -6.66
N ALA A 87 -2.59 45.74 -6.22
CA ALA A 87 -1.16 45.85 -5.99
C ALA A 87 -0.46 44.51 -6.24
N MET A 88 0.83 44.57 -6.52
CA MET A 88 1.71 43.40 -6.56
C MET A 88 3.10 43.75 -6.06
N PHE A 89 3.68 42.89 -5.22
CA PHE A 89 5.01 43.08 -4.66
C PHE A 89 5.67 41.74 -4.31
N ALA A 90 7.00 41.72 -4.28
CA ALA A 90 7.80 40.55 -3.90
C ALA A 90 8.55 40.81 -2.60
N TYR A 91 8.55 39.83 -1.69
CA TYR A 91 9.32 39.90 -0.45
C TYR A 91 10.75 39.39 -0.65
N GLN A 92 11.73 40.23 -0.30
CA GLN A 92 13.13 39.85 -0.18
C GLN A 92 13.33 39.12 1.14
N LEU A 93 13.31 37.79 1.13
CA LEU A 93 13.52 36.96 2.30
C LEU A 93 14.88 36.23 2.23
N ARG A 94 15.34 35.72 3.37
CA ARG A 94 16.55 34.87 3.45
C ARG A 94 16.40 33.60 2.61
N GLU A 95 15.21 33.02 2.64
CA GLU A 95 14.81 31.83 1.88
C GLU A 95 13.96 32.22 0.67
N PRO A 96 13.72 31.31 -0.28
CA PRO A 96 12.71 31.51 -1.31
C PRO A 96 11.39 31.99 -0.70
N GLY A 97 10.86 33.08 -1.26
CA GLY A 97 9.73 33.81 -0.70
C GLY A 97 8.53 33.81 -1.64
N MET A 98 7.67 34.82 -1.47
CA MET A 98 6.46 34.99 -2.26
C MET A 98 6.41 36.37 -2.91
N ALA A 99 5.96 36.42 -4.17
CA ALA A 99 5.36 37.60 -4.76
C ALA A 99 3.85 37.52 -4.60
N PHE A 100 3.25 38.56 -4.04
CA PHE A 100 1.82 38.63 -3.79
C PHE A 100 1.17 39.68 -4.67
N LEU A 101 0.07 39.28 -5.31
CA LEU A 101 -0.93 40.13 -5.91
C LEU A 101 -2.09 40.27 -4.92
N PHE A 102 -2.59 41.50 -4.75
CA PHE A 102 -3.77 41.82 -3.96
C PHE A 102 -4.74 42.66 -4.80
N ALA A 103 -6.03 42.43 -4.63
CA ALA A 103 -7.08 43.33 -5.09
C ALA A 103 -8.24 43.35 -4.09
N ASP A 104 -8.58 44.53 -3.60
CA ASP A 104 -9.79 44.74 -2.79
C ASP A 104 -10.93 45.22 -3.68
N LEU A 105 -12.15 44.75 -3.38
CA LEU A 105 -13.34 45.11 -4.13
C LEU A 105 -14.55 45.19 -3.19
N ARG A 106 -15.56 45.95 -3.60
CA ARG A 106 -16.82 46.09 -2.87
C ARG A 106 -17.67 44.83 -3.02
N LYS A 107 -18.61 44.61 -2.09
CA LYS A 107 -19.50 43.44 -2.05
C LYS A 107 -20.28 43.20 -3.35
N GLU A 108 -20.66 44.27 -4.04
CA GLU A 108 -21.44 44.23 -5.28
C GLU A 108 -20.62 43.95 -6.54
N GLN A 109 -19.29 44.05 -6.47
CA GLN A 109 -18.40 43.80 -7.60
C GLN A 109 -18.16 42.29 -7.78
N SER A 110 -17.95 41.84 -9.01
CA SER A 110 -17.72 40.42 -9.28
C SER A 110 -16.28 40.02 -8.95
N LEU A 111 -16.13 39.17 -7.93
CA LEU A 111 -14.84 38.58 -7.56
C LEU A 111 -14.25 37.73 -8.68
N ASP A 112 -15.11 37.02 -9.43
CA ASP A 112 -14.68 36.22 -10.58
C ASP A 112 -14.16 37.09 -11.72
N ASP A 113 -14.80 38.22 -11.99
CA ASP A 113 -14.36 39.18 -13.00
C ASP A 113 -13.02 39.81 -12.62
N VAL A 114 -12.85 40.21 -11.35
CA VAL A 114 -11.56 40.70 -10.82
C VAL A 114 -10.49 39.64 -10.91
N ARG A 115 -10.79 38.39 -10.54
CA ARG A 115 -9.86 37.25 -10.61
C ARG A 115 -9.40 36.98 -12.04
N GLN A 116 -10.34 36.84 -12.97
CA GLN A 116 -10.03 36.59 -14.38
C GLN A 116 -9.23 37.75 -14.97
N THR A 117 -9.62 38.98 -14.70
CA THR A 117 -8.91 40.17 -15.20
C THR A 117 -7.50 40.26 -14.63
N ALA A 118 -7.32 40.05 -13.31
CA ALA A 118 -6.03 40.07 -12.65
C ALA A 118 -5.09 38.99 -13.21
N PHE A 119 -5.57 37.76 -13.35
CA PHE A 119 -4.76 36.65 -13.85
C PHE A 119 -4.43 36.82 -15.33
N LYS A 120 -5.37 37.32 -16.14
CA LYS A 120 -5.11 37.69 -17.53
C LYS A 120 -3.97 38.71 -17.62
N VAL A 121 -3.92 39.73 -16.76
CA VAL A 121 -2.80 40.70 -16.76
C VAL A 121 -1.45 40.03 -16.45
N ILE A 122 -1.42 39.03 -15.58
CA ILE A 122 -0.20 38.26 -15.28
C ILE A 122 0.17 37.33 -16.45
N ASP A 123 -0.79 36.59 -16.98
CA ASP A 123 -0.57 35.63 -18.06
C ASP A 123 -0.20 36.32 -19.39
N ASP A 124 -0.74 37.52 -19.63
CA ASP A 124 -0.44 38.36 -20.79
C ASP A 124 1.03 38.80 -20.81
N VAL A 125 1.81 38.68 -19.73
CA VAL A 125 3.25 38.95 -19.76
C VAL A 125 3.96 38.14 -20.85
N LYS A 126 3.49 36.93 -21.16
CA LYS A 126 4.03 36.08 -22.24
C LYS A 126 3.92 36.71 -23.63
N THR A 127 3.00 37.66 -23.82
CA THR A 127 2.71 38.30 -25.11
C THR A 127 2.96 39.82 -25.09
N SER A 128 2.78 40.46 -23.94
CA SER A 128 2.93 41.89 -23.71
C SER A 128 4.24 42.17 -22.99
N LYS A 129 5.30 42.37 -23.77
CA LYS A 129 6.65 42.59 -23.26
C LYS A 129 6.74 43.81 -22.35
N PHE A 130 7.62 43.76 -21.36
CA PHE A 130 7.98 44.92 -20.55
C PHE A 130 8.78 45.93 -21.37
N THR A 131 8.42 47.22 -21.32
CA THR A 131 9.13 48.27 -22.08
C THR A 131 10.30 48.84 -21.30
N GLN A 132 11.23 49.49 -22.01
CA GLN A 132 12.36 50.18 -21.38
C GLN A 132 11.87 51.29 -20.44
N GLU A 133 10.82 52.02 -20.81
CA GLU A 133 10.23 53.09 -20.01
C GLU A 133 9.59 52.57 -18.71
N GLU A 134 8.94 51.41 -18.76
CA GLU A 134 8.39 50.77 -17.55
C GLU A 134 9.50 50.36 -16.58
N VAL A 135 10.57 49.75 -17.09
CA VAL A 135 11.73 49.32 -16.29
C VAL A 135 12.47 50.52 -15.70
N ASP A 136 12.76 51.54 -16.51
CA ASP A 136 13.48 52.73 -16.06
C ASP A 136 12.67 53.50 -15.01
N ARG A 137 11.34 53.56 -15.14
CA ARG A 137 10.48 54.17 -14.12
C ARG A 137 10.69 53.51 -12.75
N ILE A 138 10.65 52.17 -12.70
CA ILE A 138 10.83 51.45 -11.42
C ILE A 138 12.26 51.60 -10.90
N LYS A 139 13.27 51.54 -11.77
CA LYS A 139 14.67 51.76 -11.39
C LYS A 139 14.90 53.16 -10.81
N GLN A 140 14.33 54.20 -11.42
CA GLN A 140 14.42 55.57 -10.92
C GLN A 140 13.72 55.74 -9.56
N GLN A 141 12.55 55.12 -9.38
CA GLN A 141 11.89 55.09 -8.06
C GLN A 141 12.78 54.40 -7.01
N PHE A 142 13.42 53.28 -7.36
CA PHE A 142 14.34 52.57 -6.49
C PHE A 142 15.57 53.42 -6.12
N GLU A 143 16.24 54.04 -7.11
CA GLU A 143 17.41 54.89 -6.88
C GLU A 143 17.07 56.07 -5.96
N ARG A 144 15.95 56.76 -6.23
CA ARG A 144 15.47 57.84 -5.36
C ARG A 144 15.25 57.36 -3.92
N ASN A 145 14.62 56.19 -3.74
CA ASN A 145 14.40 55.62 -2.41
C ASN A 145 15.71 55.20 -1.72
N PHE A 146 16.69 54.71 -2.49
CA PHE A 146 18.02 54.37 -2.00
C PHE A 146 18.77 55.63 -1.54
N GLU A 147 18.75 56.71 -2.32
CA GLU A 147 19.36 58.01 -1.97
C GLU A 147 18.71 58.62 -0.72
N GLN A 148 17.39 58.59 -0.62
CA GLN A 148 16.68 59.02 0.59
C GLN A 148 17.04 58.17 1.81
N THR A 149 17.26 56.87 1.61
CA THR A 149 17.69 55.95 2.67
C THR A 149 19.11 56.28 3.13
N ILE A 150 20.07 56.45 2.21
CA ILE A 150 21.48 56.68 2.57
C ILE A 150 21.71 58.03 3.26
N ASN A 151 20.86 59.02 2.97
CA ASN A 151 20.90 60.35 3.58
C ASN A 151 20.23 60.41 4.96
N ASN A 152 19.72 59.28 5.47
CA ASN A 152 19.07 59.20 6.76
C ASN A 152 19.67 58.05 7.59
N SER A 153 20.46 58.39 8.61
CA SER A 153 21.20 57.42 9.44
C SER A 153 20.31 56.36 10.10
N GLU A 154 19.09 56.72 10.49
CA GLU A 154 18.12 55.77 11.05
C GLU A 154 17.64 54.76 10.00
N ARG A 155 17.27 55.24 8.81
CA ARG A 155 16.86 54.36 7.69
C ARG A 155 18.00 53.46 7.22
N VAL A 156 19.24 53.95 7.22
CA VAL A 156 20.42 53.12 6.95
C VAL A 156 20.53 52.00 7.99
N ALA A 157 20.45 52.32 9.28
CA ALA A 157 20.56 51.32 10.35
C ALA A 157 19.48 50.23 10.23
N LEU A 158 18.24 50.62 9.94
CA LEU A 158 17.13 49.68 9.72
C LEU A 158 17.38 48.78 8.50
N ASN A 159 17.75 49.35 7.35
CA ASN A 159 18.01 48.57 6.14
C ASN A 159 19.19 47.62 6.31
N LEU A 160 20.31 48.06 6.91
CA LEU A 160 21.44 47.19 7.16
C LEU A 160 21.06 46.00 8.07
N SER A 161 20.15 46.22 9.02
CA SER A 161 19.62 45.16 9.88
C SER A 161 18.77 44.15 9.09
N GLU A 162 17.88 44.62 8.22
CA GLU A 162 17.08 43.76 7.31
C GLU A 162 17.97 42.90 6.40
N TRP A 163 18.97 43.50 5.76
CA TRP A 163 19.90 42.76 4.89
C TRP A 163 20.83 41.82 5.67
N GLN A 164 21.20 42.18 6.90
CA GLN A 164 21.95 41.30 7.79
C GLN A 164 21.14 40.05 8.17
N ALA A 165 19.82 40.16 8.32
CA ALA A 165 18.95 39.01 8.59
C ALA A 165 18.92 37.98 7.43
N MET A 166 19.23 38.42 6.20
CA MET A 166 19.35 37.53 5.03
C MET A 166 20.71 36.84 4.93
N GLY A 167 21.71 37.29 5.70
CA GLY A 167 23.01 36.64 5.83
C GLY A 167 24.18 37.62 5.87
N ASP A 168 24.06 38.80 5.25
CA ASP A 168 25.14 39.79 5.21
C ASP A 168 24.63 41.19 4.86
N TRP A 169 24.93 42.19 5.68
CA TRP A 169 24.53 43.59 5.44
C TRP A 169 25.00 44.14 4.08
N ARG A 170 26.09 43.63 3.52
CA ARG A 170 26.63 44.05 2.21
C ARG A 170 25.68 43.72 1.06
N LEU A 171 24.73 42.80 1.27
CA LEU A 171 23.67 42.51 0.31
C LEU A 171 22.85 43.76 -0.04
N PHE A 172 22.74 44.75 0.87
CA PHE A 172 22.11 46.03 0.58
C PHE A 172 22.75 46.75 -0.62
N PHE A 173 24.08 46.84 -0.63
CA PHE A 173 24.84 47.50 -1.69
C PHE A 173 24.91 46.65 -2.96
N LEU A 174 25.04 45.33 -2.80
CA LEU A 174 25.02 44.39 -3.92
C LEU A 174 23.67 44.43 -4.66
N SER A 175 22.56 44.50 -3.92
CA SER A 175 21.22 44.60 -4.50
C SER A 175 21.05 45.89 -5.30
N ARG A 176 21.54 47.03 -4.78
CA ARG A 176 21.59 48.30 -5.55
C ARG A 176 22.35 48.13 -6.86
N ASP A 177 23.55 47.56 -6.80
CA ASP A 177 24.41 47.42 -7.98
C ASP A 177 23.81 46.46 -9.02
N ARG A 178 23.09 45.43 -8.58
CA ARG A 178 22.33 44.53 -9.46
C ARG A 178 21.09 45.23 -10.04
N MET A 179 20.35 46.00 -9.24
CA MET A 179 19.17 46.74 -9.69
C MET A 179 19.49 47.71 -10.83
N ARG A 180 20.63 48.41 -10.75
CA ARG A 180 21.12 49.30 -11.81
C ARG A 180 21.33 48.59 -13.16
N LYS A 181 21.66 47.30 -13.13
CA LYS A 181 21.95 46.47 -14.29
C LYS A 181 20.72 45.75 -14.87
N VAL A 182 19.57 45.79 -14.19
CA VAL A 182 18.35 45.13 -14.68
C VAL A 182 17.93 45.71 -16.02
N THR A 183 17.69 44.82 -16.98
CA THR A 183 17.18 45.11 -18.34
C THR A 183 15.75 44.59 -18.52
N PRO A 184 15.00 45.07 -19.53
CA PRO A 184 13.68 44.51 -19.85
C PRO A 184 13.69 43.01 -20.14
N ALA A 185 14.78 42.48 -20.71
CA ALA A 185 14.93 41.05 -20.98
C ALA A 185 15.01 40.23 -19.68
N ASP A 186 15.73 40.73 -18.66
CA ASP A 186 15.83 40.06 -17.35
C ASP A 186 14.46 40.02 -16.66
N VAL A 187 13.71 41.13 -16.73
CA VAL A 187 12.36 41.26 -16.16
C VAL A 187 11.40 40.30 -16.84
N GLN A 188 11.46 40.20 -18.18
CA GLN A 188 10.67 39.28 -18.97
C GLN A 188 10.95 37.82 -18.56
N ALA A 189 12.21 37.41 -18.54
CA ALA A 189 12.60 36.05 -18.21
C ALA A 189 12.19 35.65 -16.79
N ALA A 190 12.33 36.57 -15.82
CA ALA A 190 11.90 36.32 -14.44
C ALA A 190 10.38 36.13 -14.33
N ALA A 191 9.59 36.98 -15.00
CA ALA A 191 8.14 36.89 -14.95
C ALA A 191 7.62 35.61 -15.62
N GLU A 192 8.14 35.24 -16.80
CA GLU A 192 7.77 34.00 -17.49
C GLU A 192 8.14 32.73 -16.71
N LYS A 193 9.21 32.79 -15.91
CA LYS A 193 9.67 31.67 -15.10
C LYS A 193 8.85 31.49 -13.82
N TYR A 194 8.52 32.58 -13.13
CA TYR A 194 7.94 32.51 -11.77
C TYR A 194 6.44 32.81 -11.72
N PHE A 195 5.90 33.65 -12.61
CA PHE A 195 4.48 34.02 -12.62
C PHE A 195 3.67 33.13 -13.56
N ILE A 196 3.67 31.84 -13.26
CA ILE A 196 2.95 30.79 -14.00
C ILE A 196 1.85 30.17 -13.15
N GLU A 197 0.81 29.65 -13.81
CA GLU A 197 -0.35 29.03 -13.18
C GLU A 197 0.02 27.88 -12.22
N SER A 198 0.95 27.01 -12.61
CA SER A 198 1.40 25.91 -11.74
C SER A 198 2.09 26.36 -10.45
N ASN A 199 2.58 27.61 -10.40
CA ASN A 199 3.23 28.21 -9.24
C ASN A 199 2.32 29.17 -8.45
N ARG A 200 1.02 29.22 -8.76
CA ARG A 200 0.05 30.16 -8.17
C ARG A 200 -0.71 29.53 -7.00
N THR A 201 -0.80 30.25 -5.88
CA THR A 201 -1.73 29.95 -4.77
C THR A 201 -2.72 31.09 -4.63
N VAL A 202 -4.00 30.80 -4.79
CA VAL A 202 -5.09 31.78 -4.79
C VAL A 202 -5.82 31.78 -3.46
N GLY A 203 -5.90 32.93 -2.80
CA GLY A 203 -6.74 33.17 -1.64
C GLY A 203 -7.86 34.13 -2.00
N VAL A 204 -9.11 33.77 -1.66
CA VAL A 204 -10.24 34.69 -1.78
C VAL A 204 -10.95 34.88 -0.46
N PHE A 205 -11.29 36.12 -0.15
CA PHE A 205 -12.14 36.49 0.98
C PHE A 205 -13.52 36.86 0.47
N ILE A 206 -14.55 36.14 0.93
CA ILE A 206 -15.95 36.37 0.60
C ILE A 206 -16.69 36.76 1.89
N PRO A 207 -17.22 37.99 1.98
CA PRO A 207 -18.13 38.40 3.03
C PRO A 207 -19.32 37.44 3.17
N ASP A 208 -19.54 36.97 4.38
CA ASP A 208 -20.67 36.13 4.75
C ASP A 208 -21.23 36.65 6.07
N GLU A 209 -22.51 37.02 6.10
CA GLU A 209 -23.17 37.55 7.30
C GLU A 209 -23.31 36.46 8.37
N ASN A 210 -23.50 35.20 7.94
CA ASN A 210 -23.77 34.04 8.79
C ASN A 210 -22.87 32.86 8.39
N PRO A 211 -21.53 32.98 8.54
CA PRO A 211 -20.62 31.91 8.16
C PRO A 211 -20.85 30.70 9.07
N VAL A 212 -21.28 29.57 8.49
CA VAL A 212 -21.40 28.31 9.21
C VAL A 212 -20.00 27.78 9.53
N ARG A 213 -19.72 27.55 10.82
CA ARG A 213 -18.45 26.99 11.29
C ARG A 213 -18.72 25.71 12.05
N ALA A 214 -17.94 24.67 11.79
CA ALA A 214 -17.89 23.53 12.68
C ALA A 214 -17.09 23.94 13.92
N GLU A 215 -17.74 23.99 15.08
CA GLU A 215 -17.04 24.09 16.36
C GLU A 215 -16.52 22.71 16.72
N VAL A 216 -15.20 22.56 16.77
CA VAL A 216 -14.57 21.36 17.29
C VAL A 216 -14.38 21.60 18.79
N PRO A 217 -15.02 20.82 19.67
CA PRO A 217 -14.89 21.01 21.11
C PRO A 217 -13.44 20.79 21.56
N GLU A 218 -13.04 21.49 22.61
CA GLU A 218 -11.75 21.24 23.27
C GLU A 218 -11.71 19.85 23.90
N MET A 219 -10.50 19.34 24.13
CA MET A 219 -10.30 18.06 24.82
C MET A 219 -10.92 18.12 26.22
N PRO A 220 -11.81 17.18 26.60
CA PRO A 220 -12.35 17.14 27.95
C PRO A 220 -11.26 16.77 28.97
N ASP A 221 -11.48 17.12 30.24
CA ASP A 221 -10.64 16.66 31.35
C ASP A 221 -10.76 15.13 31.50
N VAL A 222 -9.76 14.42 30.98
CA VAL A 222 -9.72 12.96 30.99
C VAL A 222 -9.65 12.42 32.42
N ASP A 223 -8.94 13.10 33.33
CA ASP A 223 -8.79 12.66 34.71
C ASP A 223 -10.14 12.71 35.44
N ALA A 224 -10.93 13.75 35.20
CA ALA A 224 -12.31 13.83 35.70
C ALA A 224 -13.20 12.72 35.12
N LEU A 225 -13.06 12.38 33.83
CA LEU A 225 -13.85 11.34 33.17
C LEU A 225 -13.59 9.93 33.73
N VAL A 226 -12.34 9.64 34.12
CA VAL A 226 -11.94 8.29 34.56
C VAL A 226 -11.94 8.12 36.07
N LYS A 227 -12.12 9.19 36.85
CA LYS A 227 -12.07 9.18 38.32
C LYS A 227 -12.91 8.06 38.95
N ASP A 228 -14.12 7.84 38.43
CA ASP A 228 -15.07 6.85 38.92
C ASP A 228 -15.26 5.67 37.96
N TYR A 229 -14.42 5.55 36.92
CA TYR A 229 -14.52 4.47 35.94
C TYR A 229 -14.23 3.12 36.60
N LYS A 230 -15.25 2.26 36.61
CA LYS A 230 -15.13 0.87 37.01
C LYS A 230 -15.20 0.04 35.74
N GLY A 231 -14.08 -0.58 35.38
CA GLY A 231 -14.03 -1.50 34.24
C GLY A 231 -15.06 -2.63 34.37
N GLU A 232 -15.43 -3.23 33.25
CA GLU A 232 -16.37 -4.34 33.22
C GLU A 232 -15.82 -5.57 33.98
N ALA A 233 -16.72 -6.51 34.31
CA ALA A 233 -16.34 -7.77 34.94
C ALA A 233 -15.30 -8.52 34.10
N ALA A 234 -14.39 -9.23 34.77
CA ALA A 234 -13.35 -9.99 34.10
C ALA A 234 -13.95 -11.04 33.15
N ILE A 235 -13.61 -10.93 31.86
CA ILE A 235 -13.96 -11.92 30.85
C ILE A 235 -13.35 -13.28 31.25
N SER A 236 -14.08 -14.38 30.99
CA SER A 236 -13.56 -15.75 31.14
C SER A 236 -12.15 -15.85 30.55
N GLN A 237 -11.18 -16.31 31.33
CA GLN A 237 -9.76 -16.36 30.94
C GLN A 237 -9.42 -17.54 30.03
N GLY A 238 -10.35 -18.49 29.84
CA GLY A 238 -10.08 -19.76 29.17
C GLY A 238 -9.24 -20.73 30.03
N GLU A 239 -8.86 -21.86 29.46
CA GLU A 239 -7.93 -22.81 30.08
C GLU A 239 -6.50 -22.64 29.55
N SER A 240 -5.51 -23.12 30.32
CA SER A 240 -4.16 -23.28 29.80
C SER A 240 -4.12 -24.50 28.86
N PHE A 241 -3.96 -24.25 27.57
CA PHE A 241 -3.89 -25.29 26.55
C PHE A 241 -2.43 -25.65 26.26
N ASP A 242 -2.05 -26.92 26.46
CA ASP A 242 -0.75 -27.45 26.06
C ASP A 242 -0.71 -27.65 24.53
N PRO A 243 0.13 -26.90 23.78
CA PRO A 243 0.22 -26.98 22.34
C PRO A 243 1.14 -28.10 21.84
N SER A 244 1.54 -29.04 22.71
CA SER A 244 2.32 -30.21 22.30
C SER A 244 1.55 -31.07 21.28
N THR A 245 2.25 -31.61 20.29
CA THR A 245 1.68 -32.44 19.21
C THR A 245 0.91 -33.64 19.78
N GLY A 246 1.48 -34.32 20.78
CA GLY A 246 0.86 -35.44 21.47
C GLY A 246 -0.42 -35.08 22.22
N ASN A 247 -0.46 -33.93 22.92
CA ASN A 247 -1.69 -33.47 23.58
C ASN A 247 -2.79 -33.12 22.56
N ILE A 248 -2.43 -32.46 21.46
CA ILE A 248 -3.37 -32.11 20.39
C ILE A 248 -3.97 -33.37 19.77
N ASP A 249 -3.16 -34.36 19.40
CA ASP A 249 -3.67 -35.62 18.84
C ASP A 249 -4.62 -36.33 19.82
N ARG A 250 -4.26 -36.39 21.11
CA ARG A 250 -5.09 -36.98 22.16
C ARG A 250 -6.43 -36.27 22.34
N ARG A 251 -6.45 -34.94 22.24
CA ARG A 251 -7.68 -34.13 22.41
C ARG A 251 -8.50 -33.98 21.13
N THR A 252 -7.97 -34.37 19.99
CA THR A 252 -8.69 -34.26 18.71
C THR A 252 -9.76 -35.34 18.63
N ILE A 253 -11.02 -34.92 18.66
CA ILE A 253 -12.15 -35.78 18.33
C ILE A 253 -12.27 -35.83 16.81
N LYS A 254 -12.15 -37.02 16.23
CA LYS A 254 -12.31 -37.24 14.78
C LYS A 254 -13.67 -37.90 14.55
N ALA A 255 -14.43 -37.39 13.60
CA ALA A 255 -15.70 -37.97 13.17
C ALA A 255 -15.84 -37.79 11.67
N ASP A 256 -16.47 -38.75 10.98
CA ASP A 256 -16.72 -38.65 9.55
C ASP A 256 -18.22 -38.74 9.29
N LEU A 257 -18.70 -37.89 8.40
CA LEU A 257 -20.10 -37.91 7.97
C LEU A 257 -20.31 -38.95 6.87
N ALA A 258 -21.56 -39.44 6.74
CA ALA A 258 -21.92 -40.47 5.76
C ALA A 258 -21.72 -40.04 4.29
N ASN A 259 -21.63 -38.73 4.04
CA ASN A 259 -21.37 -38.15 2.72
C ASN A 259 -19.88 -37.92 2.42
N GLY A 260 -18.97 -38.30 3.32
CA GLY A 260 -17.52 -38.16 3.14
C GLY A 260 -16.90 -36.89 3.74
N LEU A 261 -17.68 -35.99 4.37
CA LEU A 261 -17.10 -34.83 5.06
C LEU A 261 -16.36 -35.28 6.33
N LYS A 262 -15.04 -35.06 6.36
CA LYS A 262 -14.17 -35.42 7.50
C LYS A 262 -14.19 -34.30 8.56
N LEU A 263 -14.38 -34.65 9.83
CA LEU A 263 -14.45 -33.68 10.93
C LEU A 263 -13.26 -33.83 11.89
N ALA A 264 -12.80 -32.71 12.45
CA ALA A 264 -11.80 -32.68 13.53
C ALA A 264 -12.13 -31.59 14.55
N PHE A 265 -12.32 -31.97 15.80
CA PHE A 265 -12.75 -31.06 16.86
C PHE A 265 -11.75 -31.05 18.02
N ILE A 266 -11.43 -29.86 18.52
CA ILE A 266 -10.80 -29.67 19.83
C ILE A 266 -11.68 -28.72 20.63
N ASN A 267 -12.45 -29.29 21.55
CA ASN A 267 -13.11 -28.50 22.58
C ASN A 267 -12.07 -28.08 23.63
N LYS A 268 -12.01 -26.78 23.91
CA LYS A 268 -11.20 -26.18 24.99
C LYS A 268 -11.82 -24.85 25.44
N LYS A 269 -11.71 -24.52 26.72
CA LYS A 269 -12.15 -23.20 27.20
C LYS A 269 -11.23 -22.10 26.66
N THR A 270 -11.81 -21.06 26.09
CA THR A 270 -11.07 -19.95 25.49
C THR A 270 -11.44 -18.63 26.15
N ARG A 271 -10.55 -17.64 26.02
CA ARG A 271 -10.86 -16.30 26.51
C ARG A 271 -12.04 -15.73 25.73
N GLY A 272 -13.08 -15.30 26.45
CA GLY A 272 -14.32 -14.82 25.85
C GLY A 272 -15.13 -15.88 25.10
N GLU A 273 -14.92 -17.16 25.41
CA GLU A 273 -15.65 -18.31 24.82
C GLU A 273 -15.56 -18.34 23.28
N GLN A 274 -14.45 -17.86 22.73
CA GLN A 274 -14.19 -17.86 21.30
C GLN A 274 -14.13 -19.29 20.72
N VAL A 275 -14.66 -19.44 19.51
CA VAL A 275 -14.60 -20.64 18.69
C VAL A 275 -14.21 -20.26 17.27
N THR A 276 -13.32 -21.04 16.68
CA THR A 276 -12.95 -20.92 15.27
C THR A 276 -13.26 -22.22 14.52
N ALA A 277 -13.88 -22.09 13.34
CA ALA A 277 -14.14 -23.18 12.43
C ALA A 277 -13.52 -22.91 11.05
N THR A 278 -13.02 -23.95 10.39
CA THR A 278 -12.56 -23.92 9.00
C THR A 278 -13.16 -25.10 8.24
N LEU A 279 -13.97 -24.79 7.23
CA LEU A 279 -14.52 -25.74 6.27
C LEU A 279 -13.77 -25.60 4.94
N THR A 280 -13.32 -26.71 4.36
CA THR A 280 -12.84 -26.77 2.98
C THR A 280 -13.61 -27.85 2.23
N LEU A 281 -14.17 -27.48 1.08
CA LEU A 281 -14.84 -28.38 0.15
C LEU A 281 -14.04 -28.38 -1.15
N ARG A 282 -13.78 -29.58 -1.70
CA ARG A 282 -13.12 -29.80 -2.98
C ARG A 282 -14.09 -30.54 -3.89
N PHE A 283 -14.17 -30.09 -5.13
CA PHE A 283 -15.12 -30.58 -6.10
C PHE A 283 -14.55 -30.50 -7.52
N GLY A 284 -15.21 -31.22 -8.43
CA GLY A 284 -14.80 -31.30 -9.82
C GLY A 284 -13.56 -32.15 -10.05
N SER A 285 -13.16 -32.22 -11.31
CA SER A 285 -11.98 -32.93 -11.79
C SER A 285 -11.34 -32.13 -12.92
N GLU A 286 -10.10 -32.46 -13.28
CA GLU A 286 -9.40 -31.80 -14.40
C GLU A 286 -10.27 -31.79 -15.68
N ALA A 287 -10.86 -32.92 -16.04
CA ALA A 287 -11.70 -33.04 -17.23
C ALA A 287 -13.03 -32.26 -17.10
N ALA A 288 -13.68 -32.32 -15.93
CA ALA A 288 -14.97 -31.68 -15.73
C ALA A 288 -14.88 -30.14 -15.63
N LEU A 289 -13.72 -29.61 -15.22
CA LEU A 289 -13.50 -28.18 -15.00
C LEU A 289 -12.84 -27.47 -16.20
N ARG A 290 -12.61 -28.19 -17.31
CA ARG A 290 -11.97 -27.64 -18.49
C ARG A 290 -12.72 -26.41 -19.02
N GLY A 291 -12.06 -25.26 -19.04
CA GLY A 291 -12.62 -23.99 -19.51
C GLY A 291 -13.67 -23.36 -18.58
N LEU A 292 -13.75 -23.79 -17.32
CA LEU A 292 -14.72 -23.28 -16.34
C LEU A 292 -14.08 -22.38 -15.26
N ASP A 293 -12.86 -21.90 -15.49
CA ASP A 293 -12.09 -21.09 -14.54
C ASP A 293 -12.80 -19.78 -14.16
N THR A 294 -13.17 -19.00 -15.17
CA THR A 294 -13.87 -17.73 -14.98
C THR A 294 -15.24 -17.89 -14.29
N PRO A 295 -16.18 -18.74 -14.77
CA PRO A 295 -17.46 -18.92 -14.07
C PRO A 295 -17.30 -19.51 -12.67
N GLY A 296 -16.32 -20.39 -12.43
CA GLY A 296 -16.05 -20.95 -11.10
C GLY A 296 -15.49 -19.94 -10.11
N SER A 297 -14.56 -19.09 -10.56
CA SER A 297 -14.04 -17.97 -9.77
C SER A 297 -15.14 -16.97 -9.42
N LEU A 298 -15.97 -16.58 -10.40
CA LEU A 298 -17.09 -15.66 -10.17
C LEU A 298 -18.17 -16.26 -9.26
N ALA A 299 -18.45 -17.56 -9.36
CA ALA A 299 -19.39 -18.25 -8.46
C ALA A 299 -18.94 -18.14 -7.01
N GLY A 300 -17.65 -18.38 -6.74
CA GLY A 300 -17.07 -18.24 -5.41
C GLY A 300 -17.13 -16.82 -4.85
N GLN A 301 -16.88 -15.81 -5.70
CA GLN A 301 -16.93 -14.39 -5.32
C GLN A 301 -18.35 -13.87 -5.11
N MET A 302 -19.35 -14.55 -5.68
CA MET A 302 -20.77 -14.20 -5.54
C MET A 302 -21.44 -14.82 -4.30
N LEU A 303 -20.85 -15.83 -3.65
CA LEU A 303 -21.47 -16.53 -2.52
C LEU A 303 -21.95 -15.58 -1.42
N MET A 304 -21.09 -14.65 -1.01
CA MET A 304 -21.38 -13.69 0.07
C MET A 304 -22.21 -12.47 -0.40
N ARG A 305 -22.68 -12.44 -1.65
CA ARG A 305 -23.39 -11.28 -2.24
C ARG A 305 -24.90 -11.42 -2.25
N GLY A 306 -25.43 -12.52 -1.72
CA GLY A 306 -26.86 -12.71 -1.53
C GLY A 306 -27.23 -14.19 -1.51
N THR A 307 -28.20 -14.51 -0.68
CA THR A 307 -28.84 -15.84 -0.64
C THR A 307 -30.30 -15.72 -1.05
N LYS A 308 -31.01 -16.84 -1.13
CA LYS A 308 -32.47 -16.84 -1.32
C LYS A 308 -33.21 -16.04 -0.22
N ASN A 309 -32.65 -15.99 0.98
CA ASN A 309 -33.31 -15.43 2.16
C ASN A 309 -32.76 -14.06 2.56
N ARG A 310 -31.57 -13.66 2.07
CA ARG A 310 -30.87 -12.46 2.52
C ARG A 310 -30.18 -11.72 1.38
N THR A 311 -30.29 -10.39 1.42
CA THR A 311 -29.42 -9.51 0.62
C THR A 311 -27.99 -9.52 1.17
N ARG A 312 -27.04 -9.01 0.38
CA ARG A 312 -25.65 -8.83 0.83
C ARG A 312 -25.53 -8.07 2.16
N GLN A 313 -26.29 -6.98 2.31
CA GLN A 313 -26.29 -6.19 3.54
C GLN A 313 -26.82 -7.01 4.72
N GLN A 314 -27.90 -7.76 4.53
CA GLN A 314 -28.48 -8.60 5.60
C GLN A 314 -27.53 -9.73 6.03
N ILE A 315 -26.73 -10.31 5.11
CA ILE A 315 -25.67 -11.26 5.49
C ILE A 315 -24.66 -10.58 6.42
N GLN A 316 -24.22 -9.37 6.10
CA GLN A 316 -23.27 -8.60 6.92
C GLN A 316 -23.87 -8.18 8.28
N ASP A 317 -25.15 -7.84 8.31
CA ASP A 317 -25.87 -7.48 9.54
C ASP A 317 -25.99 -8.67 10.49
N GLU A 318 -26.30 -9.87 9.96
CA GLU A 318 -26.34 -11.10 10.77
C GLU A 318 -24.96 -11.49 11.30
N ILE A 319 -23.89 -11.34 10.51
CA ILE A 319 -22.51 -11.55 10.97
C ILE A 319 -22.18 -10.59 12.14
N SER A 320 -22.55 -9.31 12.01
CA SER A 320 -22.32 -8.30 13.04
C SER A 320 -23.12 -8.59 14.31
N LYS A 321 -24.38 -9.00 14.16
CA LYS A 321 -25.28 -9.36 15.27
C LYS A 321 -24.75 -10.55 16.07
N MET A 322 -24.19 -11.55 15.39
CA MET A 322 -23.51 -12.71 16.02
C MET A 322 -22.14 -12.38 16.59
N LYS A 323 -21.66 -11.13 16.48
CA LYS A 323 -20.28 -10.73 16.81
C LYS A 323 -19.24 -11.67 16.17
N ALA A 324 -19.53 -12.09 14.94
CA ALA A 324 -18.77 -13.10 14.23
C ALA A 324 -17.87 -12.47 13.17
N SER A 325 -16.83 -13.21 12.78
CA SER A 325 -16.15 -13.05 11.50
C SER A 325 -16.46 -14.29 10.69
N VAL A 326 -17.22 -14.13 9.60
CA VAL A 326 -17.55 -15.22 8.67
C VAL A 326 -17.07 -14.81 7.29
N GLN A 327 -16.17 -15.59 6.72
CA GLN A 327 -15.74 -15.44 5.35
C GLN A 327 -16.03 -16.74 4.61
N VAL A 328 -16.85 -16.66 3.57
CA VAL A 328 -17.01 -17.74 2.59
C VAL A 328 -16.40 -17.28 1.28
N SER A 329 -15.66 -18.15 0.63
CA SER A 329 -15.02 -17.90 -0.67
C SER A 329 -15.00 -19.20 -1.48
N GLY A 330 -14.83 -19.07 -2.78
CA GLY A 330 -14.64 -20.23 -3.65
C GLY A 330 -13.83 -19.90 -4.89
N GLY A 331 -13.49 -20.94 -5.62
CA GLY A 331 -12.85 -20.87 -6.92
C GLY A 331 -13.20 -22.10 -7.75
N THR A 332 -12.41 -22.36 -8.79
CA THR A 332 -12.73 -23.38 -9.80
C THR A 332 -12.79 -24.82 -9.27
N SER A 333 -12.12 -25.15 -8.18
CA SER A 333 -12.03 -26.55 -7.69
C SER A 333 -12.28 -26.71 -6.19
N SER A 334 -12.56 -25.61 -5.49
CA SER A 334 -12.81 -25.65 -4.05
C SER A 334 -13.59 -24.44 -3.56
N ALA A 335 -14.25 -24.62 -2.41
CA ALA A 335 -14.82 -23.55 -1.61
C ALA A 335 -14.31 -23.66 -0.17
N ARG A 336 -14.13 -22.51 0.49
CA ARG A 336 -13.64 -22.44 1.86
C ARG A 336 -14.50 -21.48 2.67
N ALA A 337 -14.85 -21.90 3.88
CA ALA A 337 -15.44 -21.03 4.89
C ALA A 337 -14.56 -20.98 6.14
N THR A 338 -14.33 -19.78 6.67
CA THR A 338 -13.69 -19.57 7.97
C THR A 338 -14.63 -18.77 8.86
N VAL A 339 -14.83 -19.26 10.07
CA VAL A 339 -15.71 -18.65 11.07
C VAL A 339 -14.92 -18.44 12.35
N THR A 340 -15.01 -17.25 12.93
CA THR A 340 -14.61 -16.99 14.32
C THR A 340 -15.78 -16.31 15.02
N THR A 341 -16.27 -16.87 16.12
CA THR A 341 -17.39 -16.33 16.90
C THR A 341 -17.31 -16.84 18.34
N THR A 342 -18.38 -16.74 19.12
CA THR A 342 -18.48 -17.26 20.49
C THR A 342 -19.24 -18.59 20.53
N LYS A 343 -19.10 -19.34 21.63
CA LYS A 343 -19.85 -20.58 21.92
C LYS A 343 -21.34 -20.47 21.60
N GLU A 344 -21.97 -19.41 22.08
CA GLU A 344 -23.41 -19.15 21.94
C GLU A 344 -23.83 -19.01 20.47
N ASN A 345 -23.00 -18.35 19.67
CA ASN A 345 -23.32 -17.96 18.29
C ASN A 345 -22.81 -18.94 17.23
N LEU A 346 -21.96 -19.92 17.60
CA LEU A 346 -21.37 -20.88 16.66
C LEU A 346 -22.41 -21.57 15.78
N ARG A 347 -23.51 -22.03 16.37
CA ARG A 347 -24.54 -22.77 15.64
C ARG A 347 -25.21 -21.91 14.56
N GLN A 348 -25.56 -20.67 14.90
CA GLN A 348 -26.15 -19.72 13.94
C GLN A 348 -25.15 -19.34 12.84
N ALA A 349 -23.87 -19.21 13.18
CA ALA A 349 -22.83 -18.93 12.20
C ALA A 349 -22.65 -20.10 11.21
N LEU A 350 -22.74 -21.35 11.69
CA LEU A 350 -22.71 -22.54 10.83
C LEU A 350 -23.94 -22.63 9.92
N ASP A 351 -25.13 -22.26 10.42
CA ASP A 351 -26.35 -22.17 9.61
C ASP A 351 -26.18 -21.14 8.48
N LEU A 352 -25.63 -19.96 8.79
CA LEU A 352 -25.35 -18.93 7.78
C LEU A 352 -24.33 -19.42 6.73
N VAL A 353 -23.26 -20.09 7.15
CA VAL A 353 -22.27 -20.68 6.23
C VAL A 353 -22.95 -21.68 5.29
N ALA A 354 -23.80 -22.55 5.83
CA ALA A 354 -24.53 -23.52 5.02
C ALA A 354 -25.48 -22.83 4.04
N GLU A 355 -26.22 -21.79 4.47
CA GLU A 355 -27.10 -21.02 3.59
C GLU A 355 -26.32 -20.35 2.45
N VAL A 356 -25.22 -19.67 2.76
CA VAL A 356 -24.37 -18.99 1.78
C VAL A 356 -23.79 -19.97 0.76
N LEU A 357 -23.39 -21.17 1.20
CA LEU A 357 -22.82 -22.19 0.31
C LEU A 357 -23.88 -22.89 -0.54
N LYS A 358 -25.07 -23.15 0.01
CA LYS A 358 -26.11 -23.99 -0.62
C LYS A 358 -27.11 -23.19 -1.42
N GLU A 359 -27.42 -21.98 -0.99
CA GLU A 359 -28.54 -21.18 -1.50
C GLU A 359 -28.16 -19.75 -1.92
N PRO A 360 -27.01 -19.51 -2.60
CA PRO A 360 -26.74 -18.20 -3.18
C PRO A 360 -27.82 -17.84 -4.21
N SER A 361 -28.31 -16.60 -4.18
CA SER A 361 -29.33 -16.10 -5.11
C SER A 361 -28.74 -15.55 -6.41
N PHE A 362 -27.44 -15.27 -6.43
CA PHE A 362 -26.71 -14.65 -7.53
C PHE A 362 -27.42 -13.39 -8.10
N PRO A 363 -27.59 -12.32 -7.31
CA PRO A 363 -28.27 -11.10 -7.77
C PRO A 363 -27.55 -10.49 -8.98
N ALA A 364 -28.33 -10.06 -9.99
CA ALA A 364 -27.78 -9.63 -11.28
C ALA A 364 -27.03 -8.28 -11.20
N ASP A 365 -27.49 -7.39 -10.33
CA ASP A 365 -26.85 -6.12 -10.00
C ASP A 365 -25.50 -6.34 -9.29
N GLU A 366 -25.45 -7.25 -8.31
CA GLU A 366 -24.21 -7.62 -7.62
C GLU A 366 -23.22 -8.31 -8.56
N PHE A 367 -23.69 -9.12 -9.51
CA PHE A 367 -22.86 -9.73 -10.55
C PHE A 367 -22.25 -8.68 -11.47
N GLU A 368 -23.05 -7.73 -11.97
CA GLU A 368 -22.54 -6.66 -12.83
C GLU A 368 -21.54 -5.77 -12.08
N GLN A 369 -21.81 -5.43 -10.82
CA GLN A 369 -20.86 -4.72 -9.98
C GLN A 369 -19.56 -5.50 -9.80
N LEU A 370 -19.63 -6.81 -9.52
CA LEU A 370 -18.46 -7.66 -9.41
C LEU A 370 -17.65 -7.69 -10.72
N ARG A 371 -18.33 -7.80 -11.87
CA ARG A 371 -17.71 -7.83 -13.20
C ARG A 371 -16.95 -6.52 -13.49
N GLN A 372 -17.55 -5.37 -13.21
CA GLN A 372 -16.92 -4.06 -13.36
C GLN A 372 -15.72 -3.89 -12.40
N GLN A 373 -15.84 -4.34 -11.16
CA GLN A 373 -14.75 -4.32 -10.18
C GLN A 373 -13.58 -5.21 -10.63
N ALA A 374 -13.86 -6.40 -11.17
CA ALA A 374 -12.86 -7.29 -11.71
C ALA A 374 -12.11 -6.66 -12.89
N LEU A 375 -12.83 -6.05 -13.86
CA LEU A 375 -12.22 -5.35 -14.99
C LEU A 375 -11.33 -4.19 -14.54
N ALA A 376 -11.83 -3.32 -13.68
CA ALA A 376 -11.05 -2.20 -13.15
C ALA A 376 -9.80 -2.68 -12.37
N ASN A 377 -9.92 -3.78 -11.62
CA ASN A 377 -8.79 -4.36 -10.91
C ASN A 377 -7.74 -4.94 -11.86
N ILE A 378 -8.14 -5.63 -12.93
CA ILE A 378 -7.22 -6.16 -13.94
C ILE A 378 -6.51 -5.02 -14.67
N GLU A 379 -7.25 -3.99 -15.10
CA GLU A 379 -6.70 -2.80 -15.79
C GLU A 379 -5.70 -2.04 -14.91
N ARG A 380 -5.98 -1.91 -13.61
CA ARG A 380 -5.01 -1.34 -12.66
C ARG A 380 -3.79 -2.23 -12.49
N THR A 381 -4.00 -3.54 -12.34
CA THR A 381 -2.91 -4.49 -12.02
C THR A 381 -1.92 -4.68 -13.19
N ARG A 382 -2.40 -4.65 -14.44
CA ARG A 382 -1.55 -4.87 -15.63
C ARG A 382 -0.48 -3.78 -15.85
N VAL A 383 -0.65 -2.60 -15.25
CA VAL A 383 0.32 -1.50 -15.32
C VAL A 383 1.19 -1.38 -14.05
N GLU A 384 0.96 -2.21 -13.04
CA GLU A 384 1.76 -2.20 -11.81
C GLU A 384 2.98 -3.13 -11.93
N PRO A 385 4.16 -2.74 -11.40
CA PRO A 385 5.37 -3.56 -11.40
C PRO A 385 5.14 -4.97 -10.85
N THR A 386 4.38 -5.05 -9.75
CA THR A 386 4.07 -6.33 -9.09
C THR A 386 3.13 -7.18 -9.93
N GLY A 387 2.10 -6.59 -10.51
CA GLY A 387 1.09 -7.30 -11.28
C GLY A 387 1.70 -8.01 -12.48
N ILE A 388 2.43 -7.27 -13.32
CA ILE A 388 3.00 -7.83 -14.56
C ILE A 388 4.07 -8.88 -14.29
N ALA A 389 4.99 -8.65 -13.34
CA ALA A 389 6.06 -9.58 -13.04
C ALA A 389 5.54 -10.89 -12.42
N VAL A 390 4.58 -10.82 -11.48
CA VAL A 390 3.98 -12.01 -10.87
C VAL A 390 3.18 -12.81 -11.90
N ARG A 391 2.39 -12.14 -12.75
CA ARG A 391 1.59 -12.81 -13.79
C ARG A 391 2.48 -13.58 -14.77
N GLU A 392 3.53 -12.95 -15.25
CA GLU A 392 4.46 -13.56 -16.20
C GLU A 392 5.30 -14.68 -15.58
N MET A 393 5.66 -14.54 -14.29
CA MET A 393 6.27 -15.62 -13.53
C MET A 393 5.34 -16.82 -13.41
N GLN A 394 4.09 -16.62 -12.99
CA GLN A 394 3.10 -17.69 -12.86
C GLN A 394 2.87 -18.41 -14.19
N ARG A 395 2.73 -17.67 -15.30
CA ARG A 395 2.60 -18.24 -16.66
C ARG A 395 3.80 -19.09 -17.05
N HIS A 396 5.01 -18.62 -16.73
CA HIS A 396 6.23 -19.34 -17.04
C HIS A 396 6.39 -20.62 -16.20
N LEU A 397 6.06 -20.56 -14.91
CA LEU A 397 6.21 -21.68 -13.97
C LEU A 397 5.09 -22.72 -14.07
N ALA A 398 3.94 -22.38 -14.66
CA ALA A 398 2.81 -23.27 -14.86
C ALA A 398 2.47 -23.46 -16.36
N PRO A 399 3.32 -24.17 -17.14
CA PRO A 399 3.13 -24.37 -18.57
C PRO A 399 2.04 -25.42 -18.85
N TYR A 400 0.78 -25.04 -18.61
CA TYR A 400 -0.42 -25.81 -18.95
C TYR A 400 -1.06 -25.23 -20.21
N PRO A 401 -1.72 -26.04 -21.05
CA PRO A 401 -2.39 -25.54 -22.25
C PRO A 401 -3.65 -24.77 -21.91
N LYS A 402 -4.05 -23.83 -22.78
CA LYS A 402 -5.31 -23.10 -22.63
C LYS A 402 -6.50 -24.05 -22.47
N GLY A 403 -7.39 -23.71 -21.53
CA GLY A 403 -8.56 -24.51 -21.13
C GLY A 403 -8.28 -25.53 -20.03
N ASP A 404 -7.02 -25.81 -19.68
CA ASP A 404 -6.68 -26.55 -18.46
C ASP A 404 -6.94 -25.66 -17.23
N VAL A 405 -7.53 -26.21 -16.17
CA VAL A 405 -7.83 -25.50 -14.90
C VAL A 405 -6.58 -24.97 -14.15
N ARG A 406 -5.38 -25.38 -14.59
CA ARG A 406 -4.08 -24.91 -14.07
C ARG A 406 -3.45 -23.86 -14.98
N TYR A 407 -4.05 -23.55 -16.12
CA TYR A 407 -3.59 -22.50 -17.02
C TYR A 407 -3.65 -21.13 -16.34
N VAL A 408 -2.70 -20.26 -16.68
CA VAL A 408 -2.65 -18.88 -16.20
C VAL A 408 -2.87 -17.97 -17.40
N ASN A 409 -4.04 -17.33 -17.46
CA ASN A 409 -4.43 -16.40 -18.53
C ASN A 409 -3.47 -15.20 -18.65
N THR A 410 -3.41 -14.53 -19.81
CA THR A 410 -2.87 -13.16 -19.89
C THR A 410 -3.87 -12.17 -19.28
N PHE A 411 -3.46 -10.91 -19.11
CA PHE A 411 -4.40 -9.87 -18.71
C PHE A 411 -5.49 -9.64 -19.77
N GLU A 412 -5.13 -9.72 -21.06
CA GLU A 412 -6.06 -9.56 -22.17
C GLU A 412 -7.08 -10.71 -22.21
N GLU A 413 -6.62 -11.95 -21.98
CA GLU A 413 -7.49 -13.12 -21.87
C GLU A 413 -8.47 -12.98 -20.69
N ASP A 414 -7.99 -12.56 -19.51
CA ASP A 414 -8.88 -12.31 -18.36
C ASP A 414 -9.89 -11.20 -18.64
N ILE A 415 -9.48 -10.10 -19.28
CA ILE A 415 -10.39 -9.00 -19.64
C ILE A 415 -11.47 -9.50 -20.60
N GLU A 416 -11.10 -10.29 -21.61
CA GLU A 416 -12.04 -10.85 -22.58
C GLU A 416 -13.01 -11.84 -21.92
N GLU A 417 -12.51 -12.75 -21.09
CA GLU A 417 -13.33 -13.72 -20.38
C GLU A 417 -14.30 -13.04 -19.39
N ILE A 418 -13.86 -12.03 -18.64
CA ILE A 418 -14.73 -11.28 -17.73
C ILE A 418 -15.76 -10.43 -18.48
N LYS A 419 -15.40 -9.86 -19.64
CA LYS A 419 -16.36 -9.14 -20.50
C LYS A 419 -17.46 -10.08 -21.02
N ASN A 420 -17.09 -11.33 -21.34
CA ASN A 420 -18.00 -12.33 -21.91
C ASN A 420 -18.70 -13.19 -20.85
N ALA A 421 -18.33 -13.08 -19.57
CA ALA A 421 -18.90 -13.86 -18.48
C ALA A 421 -20.41 -13.62 -18.33
N LYS A 422 -21.17 -14.71 -18.22
CA LYS A 422 -22.63 -14.66 -18.04
C LYS A 422 -23.01 -15.17 -16.66
N LEU A 423 -24.00 -14.51 -16.06
CA LEU A 423 -24.56 -14.91 -14.77
C LEU A 423 -25.10 -16.35 -14.79
N GLU A 424 -25.64 -16.79 -15.92
CA GLU A 424 -26.16 -18.16 -16.06
C GLU A 424 -25.05 -19.22 -16.00
N ASP A 425 -23.85 -18.93 -16.52
CA ASP A 425 -22.70 -19.84 -16.42
C ASP A 425 -22.21 -19.94 -14.97
N VAL A 426 -22.28 -18.84 -14.22
CA VAL A 426 -21.96 -18.79 -12.79
C VAL A 426 -22.94 -19.63 -11.96
N LYS A 427 -24.25 -19.45 -12.19
CA LYS A 427 -25.31 -20.25 -11.55
C LYS A 427 -25.17 -21.74 -11.91
N LYS A 428 -24.90 -22.03 -13.18
CA LYS A 428 -24.70 -23.40 -13.66
C LYS A 428 -23.49 -24.05 -13.00
N PHE A 429 -22.38 -23.33 -12.89
CA PHE A 429 -21.19 -23.83 -12.19
C PHE A 429 -21.50 -24.19 -10.74
N HIS A 430 -22.20 -23.31 -10.02
CA HIS A 430 -22.63 -23.60 -8.64
C HIS A 430 -23.48 -24.87 -8.59
N ALA A 431 -24.52 -24.95 -9.42
CA ALA A 431 -25.42 -26.09 -9.46
C ALA A 431 -24.71 -27.42 -9.82
N ASP A 432 -23.71 -27.41 -10.69
CA ASP A 432 -23.01 -28.62 -11.13
C ASP A 432 -21.96 -29.11 -10.12
N PHE A 433 -21.30 -28.20 -9.39
CA PHE A 433 -20.10 -28.54 -8.60
C PHE A 433 -20.20 -28.30 -7.10
N TYR A 434 -21.03 -27.37 -6.62
CA TYR A 434 -21.08 -27.10 -5.18
C TYR A 434 -21.82 -28.21 -4.44
N GLY A 435 -21.16 -28.74 -3.42
CA GLY A 435 -21.66 -29.79 -2.54
C GLY A 435 -20.50 -30.54 -1.90
N VAL A 436 -20.82 -31.46 -0.98
CA VAL A 436 -19.80 -32.33 -0.39
C VAL A 436 -19.43 -33.42 -1.39
N ALA A 437 -18.17 -33.45 -1.80
CA ALA A 437 -17.55 -34.56 -2.52
C ALA A 437 -16.29 -35.03 -1.78
N GLU A 438 -15.31 -34.14 -1.65
CA GLU A 438 -14.17 -34.29 -0.75
C GLU A 438 -14.11 -33.05 0.13
N GLY A 439 -13.90 -33.19 1.44
CA GLY A 439 -13.80 -32.01 2.29
C GLY A 439 -13.60 -32.31 3.76
N GLU A 440 -13.29 -31.25 4.48
CA GLU A 440 -12.99 -31.30 5.89
C GLU A 440 -13.53 -30.08 6.63
N LEU A 441 -13.97 -30.29 7.86
CA LEU A 441 -14.34 -29.24 8.81
C LEU A 441 -13.59 -29.43 10.12
N ALA A 442 -12.78 -28.45 10.48
CA ALA A 442 -12.13 -28.42 11.78
C ALA A 442 -12.70 -27.29 12.66
N ILE A 443 -12.91 -27.57 13.95
CA ILE A 443 -13.41 -26.61 14.93
C ILE A 443 -12.56 -26.66 16.19
N VAL A 444 -12.09 -25.50 16.65
CA VAL A 444 -11.26 -25.33 17.85
C VAL A 444 -11.86 -24.22 18.72
N GLY A 445 -12.10 -24.50 20.01
CA GLY A 445 -12.58 -23.51 20.98
C GLY A 445 -13.64 -24.06 21.94
N ASP A 446 -14.43 -23.18 22.55
CA ASP A 446 -15.47 -23.56 23.52
C ASP A 446 -16.82 -23.85 22.83
N PHE A 447 -17.18 -25.13 22.69
CA PHE A 447 -18.44 -25.55 22.07
C PHE A 447 -18.83 -26.96 22.49
N GLU A 448 -20.10 -27.34 22.32
CA GLU A 448 -20.58 -28.70 22.64
C GLU A 448 -20.37 -29.64 21.42
N PRO A 449 -19.38 -30.58 21.43
CA PRO A 449 -18.99 -31.29 20.22
C PRO A 449 -20.09 -32.14 19.60
N GLU A 450 -20.85 -32.87 20.42
CA GLU A 450 -21.93 -33.74 19.93
C GLU A 450 -23.07 -32.95 19.27
N ALA A 451 -23.48 -31.84 19.90
CA ALA A 451 -24.54 -30.98 19.36
C ALA A 451 -24.11 -30.32 18.04
N VAL A 452 -22.86 -29.85 17.96
CA VAL A 452 -22.30 -29.26 16.74
C VAL A 452 -22.15 -30.32 15.65
N GLN A 453 -21.70 -31.54 15.98
CA GLN A 453 -21.60 -32.64 15.03
C GLN A 453 -22.97 -32.99 14.42
N GLN A 454 -24.01 -33.08 15.25
CA GLN A 454 -25.38 -33.35 14.79
C GLN A 454 -25.91 -32.24 13.89
N GLN A 455 -25.61 -30.98 14.20
CA GLN A 455 -25.98 -29.84 13.35
C GLN A 455 -25.27 -29.92 11.99
N ILE A 456 -23.94 -30.15 11.97
CA ILE A 456 -23.19 -30.29 10.72
C ILE A 456 -23.74 -31.45 9.88
N ALA A 457 -24.04 -32.59 10.51
CA ALA A 457 -24.69 -33.71 9.84
C ALA A 457 -26.02 -33.30 9.19
N THR A 458 -26.85 -32.53 9.90
CA THR A 458 -28.13 -32.01 9.39
C THR A 458 -27.92 -31.06 8.20
N LEU A 459 -26.94 -30.17 8.29
CA LEU A 459 -26.65 -29.18 7.25
C LEU A 459 -26.08 -29.80 5.97
N PHE A 460 -25.21 -30.79 6.09
CA PHE A 460 -24.36 -31.25 4.99
C PHE A 460 -24.62 -32.68 4.48
N ASN A 461 -25.14 -33.64 5.28
CA ASN A 461 -25.25 -35.06 4.86
C ASN A 461 -25.97 -35.25 3.52
N ASN A 462 -27.04 -34.48 3.31
CA ASN A 462 -27.88 -34.58 2.12
C ASN A 462 -27.49 -33.60 1.00
N TRP A 463 -26.35 -32.91 1.13
CA TRP A 463 -25.86 -31.96 0.14
C TRP A 463 -24.55 -32.45 -0.47
N LYS A 464 -24.68 -33.22 -1.56
CA LYS A 464 -23.56 -33.82 -2.30
C LYS A 464 -23.27 -33.03 -3.57
N SER A 465 -21.99 -32.98 -3.97
CA SER A 465 -21.64 -32.40 -5.28
C SER A 465 -22.25 -33.26 -6.40
N PRO A 466 -22.96 -32.69 -7.37
CA PRO A 466 -23.55 -33.47 -8.45
C PRO A 466 -22.51 -34.09 -9.40
N LYS A 467 -21.37 -33.43 -9.61
CA LYS A 467 -20.24 -33.97 -10.38
C LYS A 467 -19.25 -34.70 -9.47
N PRO A 468 -18.69 -35.84 -9.93
CA PRO A 468 -17.70 -36.56 -9.15
C PRO A 468 -16.43 -35.74 -8.97
N TYR A 469 -15.84 -35.84 -7.78
CA TYR A 469 -14.54 -35.28 -7.49
C TYR A 469 -13.43 -36.22 -7.96
N ALA A 470 -12.40 -35.63 -8.57
CA ALA A 470 -11.09 -36.25 -8.67
C ALA A 470 -10.03 -35.18 -8.42
N ARG A 471 -9.03 -35.50 -7.62
CA ARG A 471 -7.93 -34.58 -7.30
C ARG A 471 -7.25 -34.10 -8.58
N ILE A 472 -7.13 -32.79 -8.73
CA ILE A 472 -6.36 -32.18 -9.83
C ILE A 472 -4.88 -32.27 -9.46
N GLU A 473 -4.13 -33.09 -10.18
CA GLU A 473 -2.71 -33.29 -9.94
C GLU A 473 -1.91 -32.07 -10.37
N ARG A 474 -0.77 -31.81 -9.72
CA ARG A 474 0.15 -30.75 -10.12
C ARG A 474 1.58 -31.30 -10.14
N PRO A 475 1.89 -32.24 -11.05
CA PRO A 475 3.21 -32.83 -11.12
C PRO A 475 4.26 -31.79 -11.51
N PHE A 476 5.50 -32.00 -11.07
CA PHE A 476 6.62 -31.17 -11.48
C PHE A 476 6.74 -31.15 -13.01
N LYS A 477 6.94 -29.95 -13.55
CA LYS A 477 7.31 -29.72 -14.94
C LYS A 477 8.60 -28.91 -14.97
N PRO A 478 9.67 -29.41 -15.62
CA PRO A 478 10.87 -28.60 -15.79
C PRO A 478 10.56 -27.40 -16.68
N VAL A 479 11.09 -26.24 -16.28
CA VAL A 479 11.02 -25.00 -17.06
C VAL A 479 12.45 -24.52 -17.32
N ALA A 480 12.70 -23.97 -18.52
CA ALA A 480 13.99 -23.37 -18.82
C ALA A 480 14.17 -22.08 -18.02
N ALA A 481 15.38 -21.82 -17.53
CA ALA A 481 15.69 -20.55 -16.90
C ALA A 481 15.38 -19.39 -17.85
N ALA A 482 14.74 -18.34 -17.32
CA ALA A 482 14.37 -17.15 -18.07
C ALA A 482 14.70 -15.89 -17.29
N ALA A 483 15.14 -14.84 -17.99
CA ALA A 483 15.29 -13.51 -17.42
C ALA A 483 14.38 -12.56 -18.19
N LYS A 484 13.29 -12.11 -17.57
CA LYS A 484 12.33 -11.18 -18.18
C LYS A 484 12.26 -9.87 -17.41
N THR A 485 12.16 -8.78 -18.15
CA THR A 485 12.05 -7.41 -17.62
C THR A 485 10.86 -6.73 -18.28
N PHE A 486 10.03 -6.09 -17.48
CA PHE A 486 8.79 -5.45 -17.89
C PHE A 486 8.84 -3.98 -17.46
N ASN A 487 8.81 -3.08 -18.43
CA ASN A 487 8.84 -1.65 -18.16
C ASN A 487 7.47 -1.16 -17.69
N THR A 488 7.43 -0.42 -16.58
CA THR A 488 6.22 0.23 -16.05
C THR A 488 6.51 1.71 -15.82
N PRO A 489 6.27 2.58 -16.82
CA PRO A 489 6.63 3.99 -16.77
C PRO A 489 6.06 4.72 -15.55
N GLU A 490 6.82 5.69 -15.02
CA GLU A 490 6.42 6.60 -13.93
C GLU A 490 6.20 5.91 -12.57
N LYS A 491 6.54 4.63 -12.45
CA LYS A 491 6.46 3.89 -11.18
C LYS A 491 7.75 4.06 -10.38
N ALA A 492 7.63 4.65 -9.19
CA ALA A 492 8.75 4.90 -8.29
C ALA A 492 9.40 3.62 -7.72
N ASN A 493 8.67 2.49 -7.72
CA ASN A 493 9.12 1.21 -7.19
C ASN A 493 9.20 0.15 -8.30
N ALA A 494 10.12 -0.79 -8.12
CA ALA A 494 10.27 -2.01 -8.90
C ALA A 494 10.03 -3.24 -8.02
N LEU A 495 9.52 -4.32 -8.64
CA LEU A 495 9.51 -5.66 -8.07
C LEU A 495 10.57 -6.50 -8.76
N TRP A 496 11.40 -7.15 -7.94
CA TRP A 496 12.33 -8.19 -8.37
C TRP A 496 11.89 -9.55 -7.84
N LEU A 497 11.86 -10.57 -8.69
CA LEU A 497 11.53 -11.95 -8.36
C LEU A 497 12.60 -12.90 -8.89
N GLY A 498 12.98 -13.89 -8.09
CA GLY A 498 13.76 -15.05 -8.51
C GLY A 498 13.01 -16.32 -8.12
N ALA A 499 12.77 -17.24 -9.06
CA ALA A 499 11.98 -18.45 -8.80
C ALA A 499 12.55 -19.68 -9.49
N ILE A 500 12.42 -20.84 -8.85
CA ILE A 500 12.79 -22.14 -9.41
C ILE A 500 11.75 -23.18 -8.96
N PRO A 501 11.11 -23.92 -9.90
CA PRO A 501 10.31 -25.07 -9.53
C PRO A 501 11.23 -26.22 -9.14
N LEU A 502 10.83 -26.97 -8.12
CA LEU A 502 11.61 -28.06 -7.54
C LEU A 502 10.83 -29.36 -7.68
N GLN A 503 11.52 -30.44 -8.03
CA GLN A 503 10.95 -31.77 -7.98
C GLN A 503 11.15 -32.32 -6.57
N ILE A 504 10.22 -32.00 -5.69
CA ILE A 504 10.29 -32.37 -4.28
C ILE A 504 8.91 -32.47 -3.64
N LYS A 505 8.76 -33.46 -2.76
CA LYS A 505 7.59 -33.66 -1.90
C LYS A 505 7.96 -33.41 -0.43
N ASP A 506 6.98 -33.10 0.41
CA ASP A 506 7.23 -32.89 1.84
C ASP A 506 7.61 -34.16 2.64
N THR A 507 7.59 -35.33 1.98
CA THR A 507 8.13 -36.59 2.50
C THR A 507 9.57 -36.85 2.09
N ASP A 508 10.16 -36.00 1.24
CA ASP A 508 11.54 -36.13 0.80
C ASP A 508 12.53 -36.00 2.00
N PRO A 509 13.61 -36.81 2.06
CA PRO A 509 14.61 -36.71 3.12
C PRO A 509 15.25 -35.32 3.28
N ASP A 510 15.36 -34.54 2.20
CA ASP A 510 15.95 -33.20 2.20
C ASP A 510 14.95 -32.11 2.63
N TYR A 511 13.65 -32.41 2.72
CA TYR A 511 12.61 -31.42 3.02
C TYR A 511 12.84 -30.66 4.35
N PRO A 512 13.18 -31.31 5.48
CA PRO A 512 13.48 -30.59 6.72
C PRO A 512 14.68 -29.64 6.58
N ALA A 513 15.70 -30.05 5.82
CA ALA A 513 16.90 -29.26 5.59
C ALA A 513 16.60 -28.01 4.75
N LEU A 514 15.77 -28.13 3.72
CA LEU A 514 15.33 -27.00 2.90
C LEU A 514 14.38 -26.05 3.65
N LEU A 515 13.52 -26.57 4.53
CA LEU A 515 12.69 -25.74 5.41
C LEU A 515 13.54 -24.82 6.28
N LEU A 516 14.51 -25.41 7.02
CA LEU A 516 15.36 -24.63 7.92
C LEU A 516 16.33 -23.73 7.16
N GLY A 517 16.92 -24.22 6.05
CA GLY A 517 17.78 -23.42 5.19
C GLY A 517 17.07 -22.18 4.63
N ASN A 518 15.87 -22.35 4.08
CA ASN A 518 15.08 -21.22 3.61
C ASN A 518 14.63 -20.28 4.76
N TYR A 519 14.38 -20.82 5.96
CA TYR A 519 14.07 -20.00 7.13
C TYR A 519 15.20 -19.01 7.44
N ILE A 520 16.44 -19.49 7.47
CA ILE A 520 17.64 -18.67 7.70
C ILE A 520 17.87 -17.69 6.53
N LEU A 521 17.69 -18.16 5.29
CA LEU A 521 17.91 -17.35 4.09
C LEU A 521 16.98 -16.14 4.02
N GLY A 522 15.67 -16.33 4.18
CA GLY A 522 14.71 -15.27 3.85
C GLY A 522 13.34 -15.27 4.53
N GLN A 523 13.02 -16.21 5.44
CA GLN A 523 11.74 -16.17 6.17
C GLN A 523 11.85 -15.69 7.61
N GLN A 524 13.04 -15.74 8.22
CA GLN A 524 13.20 -15.29 9.59
C GLN A 524 12.84 -13.78 9.70
N PRO A 525 11.85 -13.41 10.55
CA PRO A 525 11.44 -12.03 10.69
C PRO A 525 12.61 -11.14 11.12
N LEU A 526 12.85 -10.07 10.36
CA LEU A 526 13.84 -9.00 10.62
C LEU A 526 15.34 -9.41 10.64
N ASN A 527 15.65 -10.71 10.69
CA ASN A 527 17.01 -11.22 10.90
C ASN A 527 17.46 -12.28 9.88
N SER A 528 16.68 -12.59 8.84
CA SER A 528 17.15 -13.49 7.77
C SER A 528 18.34 -12.90 7.01
N ARG A 529 19.18 -13.75 6.38
CA ARG A 529 20.38 -13.29 5.66
C ARG A 529 20.07 -12.27 4.57
N LEU A 530 19.02 -12.52 3.77
CA LEU A 530 18.60 -11.58 2.72
C LEU A 530 18.16 -10.25 3.31
N PHE A 531 17.39 -10.26 4.41
CA PHE A 531 16.96 -9.02 5.07
C PHE A 531 18.13 -8.26 5.69
N ALA A 532 19.00 -8.94 6.44
CA ALA A 532 20.16 -8.34 7.08
C ALA A 532 21.12 -7.71 6.07
N ARG A 533 21.31 -8.35 4.92
CA ARG A 533 22.18 -7.83 3.87
C ARG A 533 21.52 -6.75 3.02
N ILE A 534 20.46 -7.11 2.29
CA ILE A 534 19.91 -6.26 1.22
C ILE A 534 19.17 -5.05 1.79
N ARG A 535 18.50 -5.22 2.93
CA ARG A 535 17.81 -4.11 3.61
C ARG A 535 18.70 -3.40 4.63
N ASN A 536 19.23 -4.11 5.63
CA ASN A 536 19.87 -3.41 6.76
C ASN A 536 21.27 -2.89 6.42
N LYS A 537 22.08 -3.69 5.71
CA LYS A 537 23.47 -3.32 5.38
C LYS A 537 23.57 -2.46 4.13
N GLU A 538 22.86 -2.84 3.07
CA GLU A 538 23.01 -2.21 1.75
C GLU A 538 21.92 -1.16 1.45
N GLY A 539 20.81 -1.15 2.20
CA GLY A 539 19.74 -0.16 2.02
C GLY A 539 19.03 -0.21 0.66
N LEU A 540 19.07 -1.36 -0.04
CA LEU A 540 18.59 -1.48 -1.41
C LEU A 540 17.09 -1.75 -1.53
N SER A 541 16.47 -2.31 -0.48
CA SER A 541 15.08 -2.76 -0.53
C SER A 541 14.33 -2.49 0.77
N TYR A 542 13.06 -2.07 0.66
CA TYR A 542 12.14 -1.93 1.79
C TYR A 542 11.45 -3.24 2.18
N GLY A 543 11.59 -4.30 1.40
CA GLY A 543 10.97 -5.59 1.67
C GLY A 543 11.61 -6.64 0.80
N VAL A 544 12.30 -7.58 1.44
CA VAL A 544 13.04 -8.67 0.80
C VAL A 544 12.87 -9.96 1.60
N GLY A 545 12.79 -11.08 0.91
CA GLY A 545 12.68 -12.40 1.56
C GLY A 545 12.59 -13.53 0.55
N SER A 546 12.51 -14.75 1.08
CA SER A 546 12.31 -15.97 0.27
C SER A 546 11.29 -16.91 0.89
N MET A 547 10.81 -17.83 0.07
CA MET A 547 9.83 -18.84 0.42
C MET A 547 10.17 -20.15 -0.27
N PHE A 548 10.12 -21.23 0.49
CA PHE A 548 10.18 -22.60 -0.01
C PHE A 548 8.88 -23.31 0.34
N GLN A 549 8.33 -24.04 -0.62
CA GLN A 549 7.15 -24.88 -0.45
C GLN A 549 7.36 -26.20 -1.18
N ALA A 550 6.90 -27.30 -0.60
CA ALA A 550 6.82 -28.62 -1.23
C ALA A 550 5.40 -29.16 -1.07
N SER A 551 4.89 -29.85 -2.08
CA SER A 551 3.56 -30.44 -2.05
C SER A 551 3.54 -31.65 -1.12
N ALA A 552 2.38 -31.88 -0.49
CA ALA A 552 2.13 -33.07 0.32
C ALA A 552 1.69 -34.29 -0.49
N LEU A 553 1.23 -34.06 -1.73
CA LEU A 553 0.60 -35.08 -2.57
C LEU A 553 1.35 -35.29 -3.87
N ASP A 554 1.81 -34.22 -4.51
CA ASP A 554 2.56 -34.25 -5.76
C ASP A 554 4.07 -34.16 -5.50
N ASP A 555 4.86 -34.73 -6.40
CA ASP A 555 6.32 -34.54 -6.43
C ASP A 555 6.65 -33.18 -7.07
N SER A 556 6.30 -32.09 -6.39
CA SER A 556 6.44 -30.72 -6.88
C SER A 556 6.53 -29.71 -5.73
N GLY A 557 7.45 -28.77 -5.86
CA GLY A 557 7.67 -27.65 -4.96
C GLY A 557 8.19 -26.42 -5.71
N MET A 558 8.46 -25.36 -4.97
CA MET A 558 8.99 -24.12 -5.51
C MET A 558 9.84 -23.41 -4.45
N PHE A 559 10.93 -22.81 -4.91
CA PHE A 559 11.63 -21.76 -4.20
C PHE A 559 11.39 -20.42 -4.90
N LEU A 560 11.02 -19.40 -4.13
CA LEU A 560 10.75 -18.04 -4.58
C LEU A 560 11.50 -17.05 -3.70
N ALA A 561 12.19 -16.09 -4.29
CA ALA A 561 12.74 -14.92 -3.62
C ALA A 561 12.12 -13.66 -4.23
N GLN A 562 11.86 -12.65 -3.41
CA GLN A 562 11.32 -11.38 -3.86
C GLN A 562 11.97 -10.20 -3.16
N ALA A 563 11.99 -9.05 -3.83
CA ALA A 563 12.41 -7.78 -3.27
C ALA A 563 11.66 -6.60 -3.91
N ILE A 564 11.33 -5.59 -3.11
CA ILE A 564 10.80 -4.31 -3.57
C ILE A 564 11.86 -3.22 -3.40
N CYS A 565 12.23 -2.54 -4.47
CA CYS A 565 13.32 -1.55 -4.48
C CYS A 565 13.03 -0.41 -5.46
N SER A 566 13.84 0.65 -5.45
CA SER A 566 13.83 1.63 -6.55
C SER A 566 14.34 0.97 -7.84
N PRO A 567 13.84 1.34 -9.04
CA PRO A 567 14.24 0.71 -10.30
C PRO A 567 15.75 0.69 -10.57
N ASP A 568 16.49 1.74 -10.18
CA ASP A 568 17.94 1.85 -10.32
C ASP A 568 18.73 0.87 -9.42
N LYS A 569 18.09 0.35 -8.36
CA LYS A 569 18.71 -0.58 -7.40
C LYS A 569 18.45 -2.04 -7.72
N ALA A 570 17.51 -2.35 -8.62
CA ALA A 570 17.12 -3.72 -8.92
C ALA A 570 18.30 -4.61 -9.39
N PRO A 571 19.26 -4.17 -10.23
CA PRO A 571 20.42 -4.99 -10.57
C PRO A 571 21.32 -5.30 -9.36
N GLN A 572 21.45 -4.36 -8.42
CA GLN A 572 22.23 -4.54 -7.20
C GLN A 572 21.57 -5.54 -6.26
N VAL A 573 20.23 -5.48 -6.13
CA VAL A 573 19.44 -6.47 -5.38
C VAL A 573 19.66 -7.88 -5.93
N GLU A 574 19.59 -8.04 -7.25
CA GLU A 574 19.81 -9.33 -7.89
C GLU A 574 21.23 -9.85 -7.66
N ALA A 575 22.24 -8.99 -7.81
CA ALA A 575 23.63 -9.34 -7.57
C ALA A 575 23.85 -9.78 -6.12
N SER A 576 23.30 -9.02 -5.15
CA SER A 576 23.39 -9.36 -3.73
C SER A 576 22.67 -10.66 -3.39
N PHE A 577 21.50 -10.92 -3.99
CA PHE A 577 20.81 -12.20 -3.83
C PHE A 577 21.63 -13.37 -4.39
N LYS A 578 22.15 -13.25 -5.62
CA LYS A 578 22.97 -14.30 -6.27
C LYS A 578 24.22 -14.60 -5.46
N ASP A 579 24.90 -13.56 -4.97
CA ASP A 579 26.07 -13.71 -4.12
C ASP A 579 25.73 -14.39 -2.78
N GLU A 580 24.63 -13.99 -2.13
CA GLU A 580 24.22 -14.61 -0.87
C GLU A 580 23.84 -16.09 -1.04
N LEU A 581 23.09 -16.42 -2.10
CA LEU A 581 22.74 -17.80 -2.40
C LEU A 581 23.98 -18.63 -2.77
N THR A 582 24.93 -18.05 -3.51
CA THR A 582 26.21 -18.71 -3.83
C THR A 582 27.02 -19.03 -2.57
N LYS A 583 27.11 -18.10 -1.62
CA LYS A 583 27.77 -18.32 -0.32
C LYS A 583 27.10 -19.45 0.46
N ILE A 584 25.78 -19.50 0.49
CA ILE A 584 25.05 -20.57 1.19
C ILE A 584 25.31 -21.93 0.53
N ILE A 585 25.34 -21.99 -0.80
CA ILE A 585 25.61 -23.22 -1.54
C ILE A 585 27.06 -23.71 -1.31
N ASN A 586 28.04 -22.79 -1.28
CA ASN A 586 29.47 -23.13 -1.20
C ASN A 586 30.00 -23.29 0.22
N ASP A 587 29.57 -22.43 1.14
CA ASP A 587 30.12 -22.31 2.49
C ASP A 587 29.11 -22.76 3.58
N GLY A 588 27.82 -22.79 3.24
CA GLY A 588 26.76 -23.13 4.18
C GLY A 588 26.43 -22.03 5.19
N TYR A 589 25.84 -22.45 6.31
CA TYR A 589 25.54 -21.60 7.46
C TYR A 589 26.52 -21.88 8.60
N SER A 590 26.75 -20.90 9.48
CA SER A 590 27.49 -21.15 10.71
C SER A 590 26.68 -22.03 11.68
N ALA A 591 27.38 -22.69 12.61
CA ALA A 591 26.72 -23.51 13.63
C ALA A 591 25.79 -22.66 14.52
N GLU A 592 26.22 -21.44 14.85
CA GLU A 592 25.47 -20.49 15.67
C GLU A 592 24.18 -20.05 14.98
N GLU A 593 24.22 -19.74 13.68
CA GLU A 593 23.03 -19.40 12.90
C GLU A 593 22.03 -20.56 12.87
N VAL A 594 22.52 -21.79 12.66
CA VAL A 594 21.66 -22.99 12.60
C VAL A 594 21.00 -23.26 13.96
N GLU A 595 21.75 -23.20 15.05
CA GLU A 595 21.19 -23.42 16.40
C GLU A 595 20.20 -22.34 16.83
N ALA A 596 20.47 -21.06 16.50
CA ALA A 596 19.53 -19.98 16.74
C ALA A 596 18.24 -20.17 15.91
N ALA A 597 18.38 -20.54 14.64
CA ALA A 597 17.26 -20.77 13.74
C ALA A 597 16.39 -21.96 14.15
N LYS A 598 16.98 -23.07 14.61
CA LYS A 598 16.22 -24.22 15.15
C LYS A 598 15.32 -23.79 16.30
N LYS A 599 15.88 -23.07 17.28
CA LYS A 599 15.12 -22.58 18.45
C LYS A 599 13.97 -21.66 18.03
N ALA A 600 14.26 -20.67 17.18
CA ALA A 600 13.27 -19.71 16.71
C ALA A 600 12.17 -20.37 15.87
N TRP A 601 12.53 -21.31 14.99
CA TRP A 601 11.59 -22.03 14.16
C TRP A 601 10.69 -22.94 15.02
N LEU A 602 11.25 -23.76 15.91
CA LEU A 602 10.47 -24.62 16.82
C LEU A 602 9.53 -23.81 17.72
N GLN A 603 9.99 -22.67 18.25
CA GLN A 603 9.14 -21.75 19.00
C GLN A 603 7.98 -21.22 18.15
N SER A 604 8.25 -20.82 16.90
CA SER A 604 7.22 -20.38 15.95
C SER A 604 6.19 -21.48 15.67
N ARG A 605 6.62 -22.74 15.53
CA ARG A 605 5.72 -23.90 15.38
C ARG A 605 4.80 -24.08 16.59
N SER A 606 5.36 -24.01 17.80
CA SER A 606 4.61 -24.11 19.05
C SER A 606 3.59 -22.97 19.22
N MET A 607 4.00 -21.73 18.90
CA MET A 607 3.10 -20.57 18.91
C MET A 607 1.96 -20.73 17.89
N GLY A 608 2.25 -21.24 16.70
CA GLY A 608 1.23 -21.54 15.68
C GLY A 608 0.21 -22.57 16.16
N ARG A 609 0.63 -23.61 16.89
CA ARG A 609 -0.28 -24.58 17.51
C ARG A 609 -1.09 -24.02 18.68
N SER A 610 -0.62 -22.95 19.31
CA SER A 610 -1.34 -22.24 20.38
C SER A 610 -2.39 -21.26 19.83
N ASN A 611 -2.35 -20.95 18.53
CA ASN A 611 -3.30 -20.08 17.86
C ASN A 611 -4.46 -20.90 17.27
N ASP A 612 -5.69 -20.62 17.70
CA ASP A 612 -6.86 -21.46 17.40
C ASP A 612 -7.18 -21.55 15.90
N SER A 613 -7.05 -20.45 15.17
CA SER A 613 -7.25 -20.42 13.71
C SER A 613 -6.20 -21.24 12.95
N GLN A 614 -4.93 -21.12 13.34
CA GLN A 614 -3.85 -21.91 12.75
C GLN A 614 -3.98 -23.39 13.11
N LEU A 615 -4.38 -23.71 14.34
CA LEU A 615 -4.63 -25.07 14.78
C LEU A 615 -5.80 -25.69 14.02
N ALA A 616 -6.93 -24.99 13.87
CA ALA A 616 -8.07 -25.45 13.08
C ALA A 616 -7.67 -25.73 11.62
N GLY A 617 -6.96 -24.81 10.98
CA GLY A 617 -6.46 -25.01 9.61
C GLY A 617 -5.51 -26.21 9.48
N ARG A 618 -4.67 -26.44 10.49
CA ARG A 618 -3.76 -27.60 10.54
C ARG A 618 -4.52 -28.92 10.73
N LEU A 619 -5.51 -28.96 11.62
CA LEU A 619 -6.36 -30.13 11.82
C LEU A 619 -7.14 -30.48 10.55
N ALA A 620 -7.71 -29.47 9.89
CA ALA A 620 -8.38 -29.63 8.60
C ALA A 620 -7.41 -30.25 7.57
N THR A 621 -6.23 -29.64 7.39
CA THR A 621 -5.21 -30.15 6.47
C THR A 621 -4.77 -31.58 6.83
N GLY A 622 -4.63 -31.89 8.12
CA GLY A 622 -4.32 -33.22 8.62
C GLY A 622 -5.41 -34.25 8.30
N ARG A 623 -6.69 -33.89 8.37
CA ARG A 623 -7.79 -34.77 7.94
C ARG A 623 -7.78 -35.02 6.42
N TYR A 624 -7.48 -34.00 5.63
CA TYR A 624 -7.37 -34.15 4.17
C TYR A 624 -6.18 -35.06 3.77
N LEU A 625 -5.02 -34.89 4.41
CA LEU A 625 -3.81 -35.66 4.11
C LEU A 625 -3.72 -37.00 4.86
N ASP A 626 -4.69 -37.30 5.73
CA ASP A 626 -4.67 -38.40 6.69
C ASP A 626 -3.39 -38.45 7.55
N ARG A 627 -2.95 -37.27 8.01
CA ARG A 627 -1.74 -37.08 8.83
C ARG A 627 -2.09 -36.64 10.27
N PRO A 628 -1.66 -37.39 11.30
CA PRO A 628 -1.76 -36.96 12.70
C PRO A 628 -0.69 -35.90 13.03
N MET A 629 -0.80 -35.25 14.19
CA MET A 629 0.22 -34.30 14.67
C MET A 629 1.58 -34.97 14.94
N ALA A 630 1.61 -36.29 15.13
CA ALA A 630 2.86 -37.06 15.13
C ALA A 630 3.72 -36.85 13.86
N TRP A 631 3.11 -36.53 12.71
CA TRP A 631 3.86 -36.15 11.50
C TRP A 631 4.61 -34.83 11.70
N ASP A 632 3.96 -33.83 12.28
CA ASP A 632 4.60 -32.55 12.61
C ASP A 632 5.73 -32.74 13.62
N GLN A 633 5.53 -33.59 14.63
CA GLN A 633 6.58 -33.94 15.59
C GLN A 633 7.79 -34.55 14.90
N ALA A 634 7.57 -35.51 13.99
CA ALA A 634 8.67 -36.15 13.25
C ALA A 634 9.45 -35.16 12.37
N ILE A 635 8.80 -34.15 11.80
CA ILE A 635 9.49 -33.07 11.08
C ILE A 635 10.27 -32.18 12.05
N GLU A 636 9.69 -31.84 13.21
CA GLU A 636 10.36 -31.04 14.25
C GLU A 636 11.62 -31.73 14.79
N ASP A 637 11.54 -33.03 15.03
CA ASP A 637 12.68 -33.85 15.47
C ASP A 637 13.78 -33.89 14.41
N LYS A 638 13.41 -34.07 13.13
CA LYS A 638 14.36 -34.01 12.01
C LYS A 638 15.02 -32.65 11.91
N VAL A 639 14.28 -31.55 12.04
CA VAL A 639 14.83 -30.19 12.02
C VAL A 639 15.77 -29.95 13.20
N ALA A 640 15.40 -30.40 14.41
CA ALA A 640 16.24 -30.27 15.60
C ALA A 640 17.58 -31.00 15.45
N ALA A 641 17.60 -32.14 14.74
CA ALA A 641 18.78 -32.94 14.51
C ALA A 641 19.70 -32.45 13.37
N LEU A 642 19.29 -31.45 12.57
CA LEU A 642 20.05 -31.01 11.40
C LEU A 642 21.43 -30.45 11.75
N THR A 643 22.45 -30.77 10.97
CA THR A 643 23.75 -30.10 11.01
C THR A 643 23.87 -29.05 9.91
N PRO A 644 24.78 -28.06 10.05
CA PRO A 644 25.05 -27.10 8.97
C PRO A 644 25.38 -27.76 7.63
N GLN A 645 26.13 -28.87 7.66
CA GLN A 645 26.53 -29.60 6.45
C GLN A 645 25.34 -30.29 5.77
N GLN A 646 24.39 -30.82 6.53
CA GLN A 646 23.15 -31.40 5.96
C GLN A 646 22.28 -30.34 5.29
N ILE A 647 22.16 -29.16 5.91
CA ILE A 647 21.44 -28.03 5.33
C ILE A 647 22.11 -27.57 4.04
N GLN A 648 23.43 -27.39 4.06
CA GLN A 648 24.18 -27.01 2.87
C GLN A 648 24.03 -28.03 1.74
N ALA A 649 24.17 -29.32 2.04
CA ALA A 649 24.05 -30.40 1.05
C ALA A 649 22.67 -30.37 0.35
N ALA A 650 21.59 -30.22 1.13
CA ALA A 650 20.24 -30.11 0.59
C ALA A 650 20.06 -28.84 -0.26
N MET A 651 20.49 -27.68 0.24
CA MET A 651 20.40 -26.41 -0.48
C MET A 651 21.18 -26.47 -1.81
N LYS A 652 22.41 -27.01 -1.80
CA LYS A 652 23.24 -27.20 -2.99
C LYS A 652 22.64 -28.18 -4.01
N LYS A 653 21.97 -29.23 -3.54
CA LYS A 653 21.35 -30.24 -4.40
C LYS A 653 20.12 -29.68 -5.13
N HIS A 654 19.31 -28.86 -4.46
CA HIS A 654 18.02 -28.42 -4.98
C HIS A 654 18.02 -27.00 -5.57
N LEU A 655 18.88 -26.10 -5.09
CA LEU A 655 18.92 -24.71 -5.55
C LEU A 655 20.10 -24.49 -6.52
N ASP A 656 19.79 -24.48 -7.82
CA ASP A 656 20.73 -24.20 -8.88
C ASP A 656 20.44 -22.81 -9.48
N LEU A 657 21.35 -21.86 -9.26
CA LEU A 657 21.24 -20.49 -9.82
C LEU A 657 21.16 -20.48 -11.35
N GLY A 658 21.77 -21.46 -12.04
CA GLY A 658 21.70 -21.59 -13.49
C GLY A 658 20.34 -22.03 -14.02
N LYS A 659 19.48 -22.57 -13.15
CA LYS A 659 18.10 -22.99 -13.46
C LYS A 659 17.04 -22.01 -12.95
N MET A 660 17.46 -20.94 -12.28
CA MET A 660 16.55 -19.95 -11.71
C MET A 660 16.05 -18.97 -12.77
N SER A 661 14.76 -18.68 -12.74
CA SER A 661 14.14 -17.66 -13.58
C SER A 661 13.95 -16.36 -12.80
N PHE A 662 14.26 -15.23 -13.43
CA PHE A 662 14.18 -13.89 -12.87
C PHE A 662 13.13 -13.05 -13.61
N PHE A 663 12.24 -12.40 -12.85
CA PHE A 663 11.18 -11.53 -13.37
C PHE A 663 11.25 -10.17 -12.69
N ARG A 664 11.16 -9.10 -13.49
CA ARG A 664 11.42 -7.74 -13.02
C ARG A 664 10.38 -6.79 -13.59
N GLY A 665 9.64 -6.10 -12.72
CA GLY A 665 8.74 -5.02 -13.12
C GLY A 665 9.23 -3.70 -12.55
N GLY A 666 9.24 -2.61 -13.32
CA GLY A 666 9.68 -1.30 -12.85
C GLY A 666 9.94 -0.32 -13.99
N ASP A 667 10.11 0.97 -13.67
CA ASP A 667 10.51 2.00 -14.65
C ASP A 667 12.02 1.94 -14.92
N PHE A 668 12.44 1.02 -15.80
CA PHE A 668 13.86 0.75 -16.07
C PHE A 668 14.39 1.59 -17.22
N GLU A 669 13.54 1.94 -18.20
CA GLU A 669 13.94 2.73 -19.37
C GLU A 669 14.27 4.17 -18.99
N ALA A 670 13.41 4.84 -18.20
CA ALA A 670 13.68 6.22 -17.76
C ALA A 670 14.95 6.33 -16.90
N LYS A 671 15.41 5.22 -16.32
CA LYS A 671 16.60 5.14 -15.47
C LYS A 671 17.82 4.53 -16.19
N ASN A 672 17.73 4.18 -17.48
CA ASN A 672 18.79 3.53 -18.26
C ASN A 672 19.36 2.26 -17.59
N VAL A 673 18.51 1.48 -16.91
CA VAL A 673 18.92 0.32 -16.13
C VAL A 673 19.14 -0.90 -17.02
N LYS A 674 20.24 -1.62 -16.80
CA LYS A 674 20.58 -2.89 -17.46
C LYS A 674 20.84 -3.97 -16.41
N PHE A 675 20.47 -5.21 -16.72
CA PHE A 675 20.58 -6.38 -15.83
C PHE A 675 21.60 -7.38 -16.33
#